data_AF-A0A2V7QJ24-F1
#
_entry.id   AF-A0A2V7QJ24-F1
#
_cell.length_a   1.000
_cell.length_b   1.000
_cell.length_c   1.000
_cell.angle_alpha   90.00
_cell.angle_beta   90.00
_cell.angle_gamma   90.00
#
_symmetry.space_group_name_H-M   'P 1'
#
loop_
_entity.id
_entity.type
_entity.pdbx_description
1 polymer ?
#
loop_
_entity_poly.entity_id
_entity_poly.type
_entity_poly.pdbx_seq_one_letter_code
_entity_poly.pdbx_strand_id
1 'polypeptide(L)'
;MDRRTFVLLTGTVSSGLIRAPQARRAAAIGRLRFELDDRRRWSLWYYGDGAPVPLIRDAEVVTWLADRPLGLADLEDSTVGSRRPPGGDAVVVRGRAAGVWVEAEFLTAGAAEAPQAVVTVTVFPDRYLPSVKGIRFFQLPEAGVLGGPGPLVALVNGYHSLDPCRVVAVGAPGAATLASHGALGLTRAGRGLAIAFDTGEPGEARVQLGPAGLEAASEWLPMRPLRPEGDASRMRLAFDPQGDGLTALRAVFVPSSPIDQERLAQAVAPAGWCSRQELAGGVSEADVVANTEFCAASFDRRFFRYIELDDGYQRAAGAWDTNDKFPHGHAWLTDQIHAKGFKAGLWLAPFAVAERAGVPAEHPDWLLRDAGGPVVCDTRESWGGAIYALDGAHPKVQQWLFDLARRVVRDWGYDYLRIDALRWATLGTSHYGGLTHAEAYRGGLGAIRDGLGTEAFVVGSAAPLQHAVGLVNGMRIAPDVAASWGGLQPAARAAGLRSFYQRSAWLNDPDCLVVRPPLTPTEARAWASLVAVTGGLTLFSDNLPKLPPERLALLQRTLPVAPVGARPIDAAVVERDVAPAIVAGDDVVPLKGPWRFRTGDDAAYRTREFDEAAWETIPVPQRWNEAGHRDYSGFGWYRTRFSLPPLVPARPVYLELGKIADADEAFLNGVKVGQTGDLPPGDRGASQAYRRYRVASETLNWGGDNVLAVRVFGGTAGSGGLWSVHRDAPPRAWVVEGAPRWWTVVLVNWDDEPLPTALSLGALGMAGARFTAYDVWRDVPVADLKDAVTVTLEPRGTLTLGVRPAAARPLVIGTTRHVVQGAVDITEETWDATARTLAAKSVNLDARAYAVTVAVPKGMRPGTCKADVPCTVRRLETGHAVIEWAAGGDGRDIKWELSFLSTAKTRKGKN
;
A
#
# COMPACT_ATOMS: atom_id res chain seq x y z
N MET A 1 5.66 -32.76 3.42
CA MET A 1 4.60 -32.63 2.39
C MET A 1 3.33 -32.21 3.10
N ASP A 2 3.06 -30.91 3.11
CA ASP A 2 1.96 -30.31 3.85
C ASP A 2 0.79 -30.04 2.88
N ARG A 3 -0.19 -30.94 2.85
CA ARG A 3 -1.45 -30.75 2.10
C ARG A 3 -2.40 -29.95 2.99
N ARG A 4 -2.19 -28.64 3.11
CA ARG A 4 -3.04 -27.70 3.87
C ARG A 4 -3.51 -26.54 2.99
N THR A 5 -4.15 -26.88 1.87
CA THR A 5 -4.86 -25.90 1.03
C THR A 5 -6.35 -26.19 1.12
N PHE A 6 -7.09 -25.15 1.48
CA PHE A 6 -8.47 -25.17 1.97
C PHE A 6 -9.50 -25.74 0.97
N VAL A 7 -10.47 -26.47 1.52
CA VAL A 7 -11.79 -26.74 0.94
C VAL A 7 -12.78 -25.83 1.65
N LEU A 8 -13.54 -25.03 0.90
CA LEU A 8 -14.69 -24.29 1.41
C LEU A 8 -15.85 -24.52 0.43
N LEU A 9 -16.94 -25.07 0.95
CA LEU A 9 -18.12 -25.49 0.21
C LEU A 9 -18.89 -24.25 -0.27
N THR A 10 -19.28 -24.29 -1.55
CA THR A 10 -19.90 -23.21 -2.32
C THR A 10 -21.29 -22.81 -1.83
N GLY A 11 -21.51 -21.50 -1.65
CA GLY A 11 -22.83 -20.89 -1.80
C GLY A 11 -22.99 -20.39 -3.24
N THR A 12 -23.92 -20.97 -3.99
CA THR A 12 -24.19 -20.68 -5.40
C THR A 12 -24.69 -19.25 -5.61
N VAL A 13 -23.90 -18.41 -6.27
CA VAL A 13 -24.39 -17.21 -6.97
C VAL A 13 -23.79 -17.23 -8.37
N SER A 14 -24.65 -17.20 -9.38
CA SER A 14 -24.29 -17.20 -10.79
C SER A 14 -23.54 -15.91 -11.16
N SER A 15 -22.21 -16.00 -11.27
CA SER A 15 -21.37 -14.97 -11.91
C SER A 15 -20.96 -15.46 -13.30
N GLY A 16 -21.32 -14.69 -14.32
CA GLY A 16 -20.88 -14.94 -15.69
C GLY A 16 -19.37 -14.89 -15.78
N LEU A 17 -18.80 -15.82 -16.54
CA LEU A 17 -17.37 -15.97 -16.82
C LEU A 17 -16.79 -14.68 -17.45
N ILE A 18 -16.28 -13.76 -16.63
CA ILE A 18 -15.42 -12.67 -17.10
C ILE A 18 -13.99 -13.23 -17.15
N ARG A 19 -13.61 -13.72 -18.33
CA ARG A 19 -12.24 -14.10 -18.63
C ARG A 19 -11.41 -12.82 -18.79
N ALA A 20 -10.30 -12.70 -18.07
CA ALA A 20 -9.37 -11.58 -18.23
C ALA A 20 -8.85 -11.50 -19.68
N PRO A 21 -8.96 -10.37 -20.39
CA PRO A 21 -8.33 -10.21 -21.69
C PRO A 21 -6.89 -9.69 -21.50
N GLN A 22 -5.90 -10.53 -21.78
CA GLN A 22 -4.56 -10.06 -22.14
C GLN A 22 -4.59 -9.64 -23.61
N ALA A 23 -4.52 -8.34 -23.87
CA ALA A 23 -4.08 -7.81 -25.16
C ALA A 23 -2.83 -6.96 -24.93
N ARG A 24 -1.74 -7.62 -24.51
CA ARG A 24 -0.39 -7.03 -24.60
C ARG A 24 0.09 -7.14 -26.06
N ARG A 25 0.86 -6.15 -26.52
CA ARG A 25 1.83 -6.34 -27.61
C ARG A 25 2.57 -7.65 -27.32
N ALA A 26 2.78 -8.51 -28.32
CA ALA A 26 3.54 -9.76 -28.14
C ALA A 26 4.83 -9.45 -27.36
N ALA A 27 4.85 -9.79 -26.07
CA ALA A 27 6.01 -9.52 -25.24
C ALA A 27 7.13 -10.42 -25.72
N ALA A 28 8.38 -9.93 -25.70
CA ALA A 28 9.52 -10.75 -26.00
C ALA A 28 9.53 -11.93 -25.01
N ILE A 29 9.25 -13.13 -25.51
CA ILE A 29 9.33 -14.35 -24.72
C ILE A 29 10.80 -14.64 -24.53
N GLY A 30 11.26 -14.61 -23.29
CA GLY A 30 12.64 -14.91 -22.97
C GLY A 30 12.75 -15.99 -21.90
N ARG A 31 13.98 -16.47 -21.72
CA ARG A 31 14.31 -17.48 -20.70
C ARG A 31 15.45 -17.00 -19.82
N LEU A 32 15.44 -17.48 -18.59
CA LEU A 32 16.55 -17.30 -17.67
C LEU A 32 17.47 -18.52 -17.72
N ARG A 33 18.76 -18.30 -17.46
CA ARG A 33 19.76 -19.37 -17.33
C ARG A 33 20.76 -19.03 -16.24
N PHE A 34 21.04 -20.02 -15.39
CA PHE A 34 22.16 -19.95 -14.46
C PHE A 34 23.45 -20.46 -15.11
N GLU A 35 24.55 -19.81 -14.74
CA GLU A 35 25.91 -20.23 -15.04
C GLU A 35 26.71 -20.31 -13.74
N LEU A 36 27.58 -21.32 -13.62
CA LEU A 36 28.51 -21.46 -12.49
C LEU A 36 29.94 -21.36 -13.01
N ASP A 37 30.78 -20.61 -12.31
CA ASP A 37 32.22 -20.59 -12.57
C ASP A 37 32.98 -21.71 -11.82
N ASP A 38 34.30 -21.80 -12.03
CA ASP A 38 35.15 -22.81 -11.40
C ASP A 38 35.19 -22.70 -9.86
N ARG A 39 34.82 -21.54 -9.31
CA ARG A 39 34.67 -21.28 -7.88
C ARG A 39 33.23 -21.44 -7.40
N ARG A 40 32.33 -21.98 -8.25
CA ARG A 40 30.90 -22.19 -7.97
C ARG A 40 30.16 -20.89 -7.65
N ARG A 41 30.68 -19.75 -8.12
CA ARG A 41 29.92 -18.49 -8.10
C ARG A 41 28.88 -18.55 -9.21
N TRP A 42 27.68 -18.06 -8.92
CA TRP A 42 26.55 -18.13 -9.83
C TRP A 42 26.30 -16.80 -10.53
N SER A 43 25.95 -16.89 -11.81
CA SER A 43 25.44 -15.77 -12.60
C SER A 43 24.08 -16.13 -13.15
N LEU A 44 23.18 -15.14 -13.24
CA LEU A 44 21.86 -15.28 -13.84
C LEU A 44 21.77 -14.37 -15.06
N TRP A 45 21.42 -14.95 -16.20
CA TRP A 45 21.32 -14.26 -17.48
C TRP A 45 19.91 -14.38 -18.06
N TYR A 46 19.46 -13.32 -18.69
CA TYR A 46 18.27 -13.32 -19.54
C TYR A 46 18.65 -13.45 -21.01
N TYR A 47 17.99 -14.36 -21.71
CA TYR A 47 18.08 -14.54 -23.16
C TYR A 47 16.69 -14.33 -23.78
N GLY A 48 16.55 -13.31 -24.59
CA GLY A 48 15.36 -13.03 -25.40
C GLY A 48 15.79 -12.41 -26.73
N ASP A 49 15.00 -11.50 -27.26
CA ASP A 49 15.35 -10.77 -28.48
C ASP A 49 16.49 -9.77 -28.20
N GLY A 50 17.69 -10.07 -28.72
CA GLY A 50 18.88 -9.22 -28.60
C GLY A 50 20.03 -9.84 -27.82
N ALA A 51 20.94 -8.99 -27.33
CA ALA A 51 22.09 -9.44 -26.56
C ALA A 51 21.67 -9.97 -25.17
N PRO A 52 22.32 -11.02 -24.63
CA PRO A 52 22.06 -11.50 -23.29
C PRO A 52 22.22 -10.39 -22.25
N VAL A 53 21.29 -10.33 -21.31
CA VAL A 53 21.31 -9.34 -20.22
C VAL A 53 21.77 -10.01 -18.94
N PRO A 54 22.88 -9.56 -18.32
CA PRO A 54 23.28 -10.06 -17.01
C PRO A 54 22.35 -9.48 -15.93
N LEU A 55 21.68 -10.35 -15.18
CA LEU A 55 20.79 -9.96 -14.09
C LEU A 55 21.52 -9.96 -12.75
N ILE A 56 22.31 -11.00 -12.50
CA ILE A 56 23.19 -11.13 -11.33
C ILE A 56 24.49 -11.75 -11.83
N ARG A 57 25.63 -11.23 -11.40
CA ARG A 57 26.94 -11.69 -11.85
C ARG A 57 27.83 -12.13 -10.70
N ASP A 58 28.48 -13.28 -10.89
CA ASP A 58 29.60 -13.74 -10.07
C ASP A 58 29.27 -13.79 -8.57
N ALA A 59 28.02 -14.12 -8.23
CA ALA A 59 27.50 -14.14 -6.87
C ALA A 59 27.96 -15.39 -6.10
N GLU A 60 28.29 -15.21 -4.83
CA GLU A 60 28.67 -16.30 -3.93
C GLU A 60 27.54 -16.58 -2.93
N VAL A 61 27.16 -17.85 -2.82
CA VAL A 61 26.29 -18.34 -1.74
C VAL A 61 27.17 -18.67 -0.54
N VAL A 62 26.83 -18.12 0.62
CA VAL A 62 27.52 -18.38 1.90
C VAL A 62 26.52 -18.88 2.93
N THR A 63 26.82 -20.03 3.54
CA THR A 63 26.10 -20.57 4.70
C THR A 63 26.88 -20.25 5.97
N TRP A 64 26.23 -19.68 6.98
CA TRP A 64 26.87 -19.36 8.26
C TRP A 64 26.55 -20.42 9.32
N LEU A 65 27.53 -21.29 9.61
CA LEU A 65 27.45 -22.22 10.75
C LEU A 65 28.01 -21.52 11.99
N ALA A 66 27.14 -21.11 12.90
CA ALA A 66 27.47 -20.10 13.90
C ALA A 66 28.16 -18.89 13.25
N ASP A 67 29.39 -18.57 13.64
CA ASP A 67 30.17 -17.46 13.06
C ASP A 67 31.14 -17.90 11.95
N ARG A 68 31.12 -19.16 11.54
CA ARG A 68 31.96 -19.68 10.45
C ARG A 68 31.22 -19.57 9.11
N PRO A 69 31.69 -18.75 8.15
CA PRO A 69 31.15 -18.73 6.80
C PRO A 69 31.66 -19.94 6.02
N LEU A 70 30.78 -20.52 5.20
CA LEU A 70 31.10 -21.60 4.26
C LEU A 70 30.54 -21.24 2.88
N GLY A 71 31.43 -21.02 1.92
CA GLY A 71 31.08 -20.85 0.52
C GLY A 71 30.87 -22.19 -0.17
N LEU A 72 30.20 -22.19 -1.33
CA LEU A 72 30.06 -23.42 -2.12
C LEU A 72 31.42 -23.98 -2.58
N ALA A 73 32.43 -23.13 -2.77
CA ALA A 73 33.80 -23.55 -3.10
C ALA A 73 34.48 -24.36 -1.99
N ASP A 74 34.07 -24.17 -0.73
CA ASP A 74 34.66 -24.82 0.44
C ASP A 74 34.10 -26.23 0.69
N LEU A 75 33.12 -26.68 -0.11
CA LEU A 75 32.48 -27.98 0.05
C LEU A 75 33.40 -29.12 -0.43
N GLU A 76 33.64 -30.06 0.48
CA GLU A 76 34.26 -31.36 0.25
C GLU A 76 33.26 -32.32 -0.40
N ASP A 77 33.76 -33.33 -1.12
CA ASP A 77 32.95 -34.36 -1.81
C ASP A 77 31.81 -33.79 -2.66
N SER A 78 32.05 -32.61 -3.22
CA SER A 78 31.03 -31.82 -3.90
C SER A 78 30.71 -32.37 -5.29
N THR A 79 29.44 -32.38 -5.63
CA THR A 79 28.93 -32.71 -6.96
C THR A 79 28.20 -31.51 -7.55
N VAL A 80 28.33 -31.34 -8.88
CA VAL A 80 27.50 -30.42 -9.66
C VAL A 80 26.67 -31.26 -10.61
N GLY A 81 25.36 -31.28 -10.37
CA GLY A 81 24.39 -32.01 -11.18
C GLY A 81 23.47 -31.08 -11.94
N SER A 82 22.95 -31.53 -13.08
CA SER A 82 21.84 -30.88 -13.76
C SER A 82 20.57 -31.73 -13.67
N ARG A 83 19.42 -31.07 -13.50
CA ARG A 83 18.09 -31.68 -13.57
C ARG A 83 17.22 -30.88 -14.53
N ARG A 84 16.27 -31.54 -15.20
CA ARG A 84 15.28 -30.90 -16.07
C ARG A 84 13.87 -31.10 -15.49
N PRO A 85 13.48 -30.31 -14.48
CA PRO A 85 12.11 -30.33 -13.99
C PRO A 85 11.14 -29.92 -15.10
N PRO A 86 9.85 -30.28 -15.02
CA PRO A 86 8.86 -29.93 -16.02
C PRO A 86 8.87 -28.41 -16.30
N GLY A 87 9.24 -28.05 -17.52
CA GLY A 87 9.24 -26.67 -17.99
C GLY A 87 10.44 -25.83 -17.54
N GLY A 88 11.53 -26.37 -16.98
CA GLY A 88 12.67 -25.58 -16.50
C GLY A 88 14.00 -26.32 -16.53
N ASP A 89 15.07 -25.61 -16.18
CA ASP A 89 16.42 -26.16 -15.99
C ASP A 89 16.89 -25.91 -14.57
N ALA A 90 17.52 -26.91 -13.94
CA ALA A 90 18.09 -26.78 -12.61
C ALA A 90 19.55 -27.21 -12.59
N VAL A 91 20.38 -26.42 -11.91
CA VAL A 91 21.76 -26.78 -11.55
C VAL A 91 21.81 -26.96 -10.04
N VAL A 92 22.35 -28.07 -9.57
CA VAL A 92 22.42 -28.40 -8.14
C VAL A 92 23.88 -28.58 -7.76
N VAL A 93 24.34 -27.81 -6.77
CA VAL A 93 25.64 -27.99 -6.11
C VAL A 93 25.37 -28.60 -4.75
N ARG A 94 25.92 -29.79 -4.49
CA ARG A 94 25.79 -30.47 -3.20
C ARG A 94 27.14 -30.95 -2.71
N GLY A 95 27.46 -30.72 -1.45
CA GLY A 95 28.68 -31.23 -0.83
C GLY A 95 28.65 -31.11 0.69
N ARG A 96 29.73 -31.55 1.32
CA ARG A 96 29.87 -31.63 2.78
C ARG A 96 30.88 -30.59 3.27
N ALA A 97 30.60 -29.96 4.40
CA ALA A 97 31.59 -29.14 5.11
C ALA A 97 31.21 -29.02 6.57
N ALA A 98 32.19 -29.03 7.48
CA ALA A 98 32.01 -28.71 8.89
C ALA A 98 30.80 -29.40 9.59
N GLY A 99 30.55 -30.67 9.28
CA GLY A 99 29.50 -31.48 9.92
C GLY A 99 28.08 -31.30 9.36
N VAL A 100 27.93 -30.65 8.21
CA VAL A 100 26.66 -30.53 7.46
C VAL A 100 26.81 -30.95 6.00
N TRP A 101 25.68 -31.25 5.36
CA TRP A 101 25.53 -31.20 3.92
C TRP A 101 24.89 -29.88 3.51
N VAL A 102 25.47 -29.20 2.53
CA VAL A 102 24.87 -28.03 1.89
C VAL A 102 24.45 -28.42 0.48
N GLU A 103 23.20 -28.14 0.14
CA GLU A 103 22.66 -28.25 -1.22
C GLU A 103 22.15 -26.88 -1.67
N ALA A 104 22.75 -26.34 -2.74
CA ALA A 104 22.28 -25.14 -3.42
C ALA A 104 21.68 -25.54 -4.78
N GLU A 105 20.39 -25.28 -4.96
CA GLU A 105 19.65 -25.50 -6.20
C GLU A 105 19.35 -24.17 -6.89
N PHE A 106 19.76 -24.06 -8.16
CA PHE A 106 19.56 -22.92 -9.04
C PHE A 106 18.60 -23.33 -10.15
N LEU A 107 17.33 -22.95 -10.01
CA LEU A 107 16.22 -23.38 -10.86
C LEU A 107 15.71 -22.22 -11.73
N THR A 108 15.57 -22.42 -13.03
CA THR A 108 14.84 -21.50 -13.91
C THR A 108 13.52 -22.11 -14.36
N ALA A 109 12.48 -21.28 -14.42
CA ALA A 109 11.23 -21.63 -15.05
C ALA A 109 11.34 -21.48 -16.58
N GLY A 110 10.30 -21.95 -17.27
CA GLY A 110 10.24 -21.95 -18.73
C GLY A 110 10.18 -20.53 -19.31
N ALA A 111 10.29 -20.47 -20.63
CA ALA A 111 10.22 -19.20 -21.32
C ALA A 111 8.85 -18.54 -21.10
N ALA A 112 8.84 -17.26 -20.76
CA ALA A 112 7.65 -16.49 -20.42
C ALA A 112 7.86 -15.00 -20.72
N GLU A 113 6.80 -14.18 -20.64
CA GLU A 113 6.92 -12.72 -20.73
C GLU A 113 7.74 -12.14 -19.56
N ALA A 114 7.55 -12.70 -18.37
CA ALA A 114 8.31 -12.37 -17.16
C ALA A 114 8.90 -13.67 -16.58
N PRO A 115 10.02 -14.17 -17.12
CA PRO A 115 10.57 -15.45 -16.71
C PRO A 115 11.09 -15.39 -15.28
N GLN A 116 11.00 -16.53 -14.59
CA GLN A 116 11.29 -16.64 -13.16
C GLN A 116 12.45 -17.60 -12.89
N ALA A 117 13.13 -17.38 -11.77
CA ALA A 117 14.19 -18.23 -11.27
C ALA A 117 14.13 -18.34 -9.74
N VAL A 118 14.74 -19.38 -9.20
CA VAL A 118 14.76 -19.69 -7.78
C VAL A 118 16.16 -20.15 -7.38
N VAL A 119 16.66 -19.64 -6.26
CA VAL A 119 17.84 -20.14 -5.56
C VAL A 119 17.39 -20.70 -4.22
N THR A 120 17.49 -22.02 -4.04
CA THR A 120 17.18 -22.70 -2.77
C THR A 120 18.48 -23.19 -2.14
N VAL A 121 18.73 -22.85 -0.88
CA VAL A 121 19.86 -23.38 -0.11
C VAL A 121 19.31 -24.20 1.04
N THR A 122 19.60 -25.49 1.05
CA THR A 122 19.18 -26.43 2.10
C THR A 122 20.40 -26.93 2.85
N VAL A 123 20.35 -26.86 4.17
CA VAL A 123 21.41 -27.33 5.06
C VAL A 123 20.88 -28.52 5.83
N PHE A 124 21.52 -29.68 5.65
CA PHE A 124 21.18 -30.90 6.37
C PHE A 124 22.24 -31.23 7.41
N PRO A 125 21.87 -31.72 8.59
CA PRO A 125 22.84 -32.28 9.52
C PRO A 125 23.49 -33.53 8.92
N ASP A 126 24.77 -33.75 9.20
CA ASP A 126 25.48 -34.96 8.77
C ASP A 126 25.79 -35.91 9.94
N ARG A 127 26.43 -35.42 11.02
CA ARG A 127 26.72 -36.23 12.22
C ARG A 127 26.13 -35.68 13.52
N TYR A 128 25.91 -34.38 13.59
CA TYR A 128 25.32 -33.67 14.73
C TYR A 128 24.44 -32.53 14.22
N LEU A 129 23.74 -31.83 15.12
CA LEU A 129 22.86 -30.70 14.79
C LEU A 129 23.58 -29.37 15.08
N PRO A 130 24.44 -28.86 14.18
CA PRO A 130 25.03 -27.53 14.36
C PRO A 130 23.96 -26.45 14.30
N SER A 131 24.25 -25.33 14.93
CA SER A 131 23.42 -24.13 14.82
C SER A 131 23.80 -23.34 13.58
N VAL A 132 22.79 -22.85 12.86
CA VAL A 132 22.94 -22.06 11.63
C VAL A 132 22.44 -20.66 11.88
N LYS A 133 23.26 -19.66 11.53
CA LYS A 133 22.96 -18.24 11.68
C LYS A 133 22.21 -17.66 10.49
N GLY A 134 22.33 -18.29 9.33
CA GLY A 134 21.60 -17.89 8.14
C GLY A 134 22.33 -18.17 6.83
N ILE A 135 21.71 -17.72 5.75
CA ILE A 135 22.18 -17.88 4.37
C ILE A 135 22.35 -16.51 3.74
N ARG A 136 23.49 -16.26 3.11
CA ARG A 136 23.67 -15.13 2.19
C ARG A 136 23.66 -15.63 0.76
N PHE A 137 22.73 -15.14 -0.04
CA PHE A 137 22.54 -15.54 -1.43
C PHE A 137 23.51 -14.83 -2.38
N PHE A 138 23.77 -13.55 -2.12
CA PHE A 138 24.78 -12.77 -2.80
C PHE A 138 25.18 -11.51 -2.00
N GLN A 139 26.38 -11.00 -2.25
CA GLN A 139 26.82 -9.66 -1.89
C GLN A 139 27.58 -9.09 -3.09
N LEU A 140 27.07 -8.05 -3.73
CA LEU A 140 27.59 -7.55 -5.00
C LEU A 140 27.56 -6.02 -5.05
N PRO A 141 28.53 -5.37 -5.74
CA PRO A 141 28.41 -3.97 -6.09
C PRO A 141 27.21 -3.74 -7.02
N GLU A 142 26.71 -2.51 -7.09
CA GLU A 142 25.55 -2.12 -7.92
C GLU A 142 25.70 -2.51 -9.41
N ALA A 143 26.93 -2.49 -9.93
CA ALA A 143 27.25 -2.89 -11.30
C ALA A 143 27.06 -4.39 -11.57
N GLY A 144 27.08 -5.22 -10.52
CA GLY A 144 26.86 -6.67 -10.58
C GLY A 144 25.40 -7.09 -10.63
N VAL A 145 24.46 -6.14 -10.48
CA VAL A 145 23.01 -6.40 -10.42
C VAL A 145 22.28 -5.61 -11.51
N LEU A 146 21.40 -6.27 -12.25
CA LEU A 146 20.55 -5.74 -13.33
C LEU A 146 21.33 -4.90 -14.35
N GLY A 147 22.25 -5.51 -15.10
CA GLY A 147 23.18 -4.80 -15.98
C GLY A 147 22.49 -3.93 -17.05
N GLY A 148 22.96 -2.68 -17.18
CA GLY A 148 22.44 -1.73 -18.16
C GLY A 148 22.97 -0.31 -17.92
N PRO A 149 22.64 0.64 -18.81
CA PRO A 149 22.97 2.05 -18.60
C PRO A 149 22.06 2.70 -17.54
N GLY A 150 22.53 3.79 -16.95
CA GLY A 150 21.76 4.60 -15.99
C GLY A 150 21.75 4.05 -14.56
N PRO A 151 21.17 4.82 -13.61
CA PRO A 151 21.18 4.46 -12.20
C PRO A 151 20.28 3.25 -11.91
N LEU A 152 20.68 2.41 -10.95
CA LEU A 152 19.78 1.41 -10.37
C LEU A 152 18.82 2.08 -9.38
N VAL A 153 17.54 1.81 -9.55
CA VAL A 153 16.48 2.28 -8.66
C VAL A 153 15.85 1.09 -7.96
N ALA A 154 15.60 1.21 -6.66
CA ALA A 154 15.02 0.18 -5.81
C ALA A 154 13.68 0.63 -5.21
N LEU A 155 12.63 -0.15 -5.42
CA LEU A 155 11.41 -0.16 -4.62
C LEU A 155 11.69 -1.02 -3.38
N VAL A 156 11.83 -0.35 -2.24
CA VAL A 156 12.15 -0.94 -0.94
C VAL A 156 10.86 -1.16 -0.13
N ASN A 157 10.70 -2.38 0.36
CA ASN A 157 9.61 -2.80 1.23
C ASN A 157 10.09 -2.87 2.69
N GLY A 158 9.44 -2.12 3.59
CA GLY A 158 9.71 -2.21 5.02
C GLY A 158 9.36 -3.57 5.64
N TYR A 159 9.84 -3.81 6.86
CA TYR A 159 9.71 -5.08 7.59
C TYR A 159 8.25 -5.40 7.92
N HIS A 160 7.55 -4.43 8.52
CA HIS A 160 6.15 -4.61 8.89
C HIS A 160 5.19 -3.71 8.11
N SER A 161 3.90 -3.97 8.23
CA SER A 161 2.84 -3.28 7.47
C SER A 161 2.80 -1.77 7.66
N LEU A 162 3.16 -1.23 8.83
CA LEU A 162 3.22 0.22 9.04
C LEU A 162 4.52 0.85 8.54
N ASP A 163 5.53 0.04 8.19
CA ASP A 163 6.80 0.61 7.71
C ASP A 163 6.61 1.25 6.34
N PRO A 164 7.35 2.33 6.06
CA PRO A 164 7.29 2.98 4.76
C PRO A 164 7.76 2.02 3.65
N CYS A 165 7.02 2.02 2.55
CA CYS A 165 7.49 1.56 1.25
C CYS A 165 7.97 2.79 0.46
N ARG A 166 9.14 2.69 -0.20
CA ARG A 166 9.79 3.84 -0.86
C ARG A 166 10.56 3.43 -2.10
N VAL A 167 10.86 4.42 -2.94
CA VAL A 167 11.69 4.27 -4.14
C VAL A 167 12.97 5.05 -3.93
N VAL A 168 14.12 4.41 -4.07
CA VAL A 168 15.43 5.01 -3.81
C VAL A 168 16.41 4.71 -4.93
N ALA A 169 17.35 5.62 -5.18
CA ALA A 169 18.52 5.32 -6.00
C ALA A 169 19.52 4.48 -5.19
N VAL A 170 19.96 3.36 -5.75
CA VAL A 170 20.97 2.50 -5.11
C VAL A 170 22.36 3.10 -5.32
N GLY A 171 23.21 3.05 -4.30
CA GLY A 171 24.61 3.52 -4.40
C GLY A 171 24.78 5.04 -4.40
N ALA A 172 23.72 5.82 -4.12
CA ALA A 172 23.81 7.28 -4.06
C ALA A 172 24.80 7.74 -2.95
N PRO A 173 25.70 8.71 -3.23
CA PRO A 173 26.65 9.22 -2.24
C PRO A 173 25.94 9.79 -1.00
N GLY A 174 26.35 9.35 0.19
CA GLY A 174 25.77 9.79 1.46
C GLY A 174 24.45 9.11 1.85
N ALA A 175 23.93 8.18 1.05
CA ALA A 175 22.75 7.41 1.40
C ALA A 175 23.07 6.44 2.55
N ALA A 176 22.24 6.45 3.60
CA ALA A 176 22.32 5.50 4.70
C ALA A 176 22.04 4.07 4.21
N THR A 177 22.63 3.09 4.88
CA THR A 177 22.35 1.68 4.60
C THR A 177 20.87 1.39 4.88
N LEU A 178 20.16 0.85 3.90
CA LEU A 178 18.73 0.59 3.94
C LEU A 178 18.46 -0.90 3.74
N ALA A 179 17.44 -1.46 4.37
CA ALA A 179 17.04 -2.84 4.17
C ALA A 179 15.64 -2.93 3.53
N SER A 180 15.49 -3.85 2.58
CA SER A 180 14.20 -4.26 2.02
C SER A 180 13.88 -5.67 2.49
N HIS A 181 12.77 -5.85 3.19
CA HIS A 181 12.41 -7.11 3.83
C HIS A 181 11.40 -7.92 3.00
N GLY A 182 11.65 -9.21 2.87
CA GLY A 182 10.80 -10.18 2.14
C GLY A 182 10.69 -9.98 0.62
N ALA A 183 10.81 -8.75 0.12
CA ALA A 183 10.70 -8.39 -1.28
C ALA A 183 11.48 -7.11 -1.61
N LEU A 184 12.02 -7.03 -2.82
CA LEU A 184 12.68 -5.86 -3.41
C LEU A 184 12.38 -5.82 -4.91
N GLY A 185 12.00 -4.64 -5.43
CA GLY A 185 11.85 -4.41 -6.86
C GLY A 185 12.97 -3.52 -7.37
N LEU A 186 13.69 -3.93 -8.41
CA LEU A 186 14.78 -3.18 -9.03
C LEU A 186 14.40 -2.71 -10.42
N THR A 187 14.79 -1.48 -10.77
CA THR A 187 14.54 -0.87 -12.08
C THR A 187 15.83 -0.28 -12.63
N ARG A 188 16.18 -0.59 -13.88
CA ARG A 188 17.26 0.07 -14.62
C ARG A 188 16.96 0.07 -16.11
N ALA A 189 17.06 1.22 -16.76
CA ALA A 189 16.85 1.38 -18.21
C ALA A 189 15.58 0.68 -18.76
N GLY A 190 14.44 0.89 -18.09
CA GLY A 190 13.15 0.32 -18.51
C GLY A 190 13.03 -1.20 -18.38
N ARG A 191 13.87 -1.82 -17.54
CA ARG A 191 13.84 -3.23 -17.17
C ARG A 191 13.60 -3.38 -15.67
N GLY A 192 12.83 -4.39 -15.30
CA GLY A 192 12.51 -4.74 -13.91
C GLY A 192 13.16 -6.05 -13.47
N LEU A 193 13.65 -6.12 -12.23
CA LEU A 193 14.05 -7.37 -11.57
C LEU A 193 13.46 -7.41 -10.16
N ALA A 194 12.70 -8.44 -9.84
CA ALA A 194 12.21 -8.68 -8.49
C ALA A 194 13.07 -9.71 -7.77
N ILE A 195 13.27 -9.46 -6.48
CA ILE A 195 13.83 -10.41 -5.52
C ILE A 195 12.78 -10.58 -4.43
N ALA A 196 12.36 -11.81 -4.18
CA ALA A 196 11.40 -12.13 -3.13
C ALA A 196 11.86 -13.38 -2.38
N PHE A 197 11.38 -13.54 -1.17
CA PHE A 197 11.75 -14.65 -0.30
C PHE A 197 10.54 -15.52 0.05
N ASP A 198 10.79 -16.74 0.52
CA ASP A 198 9.72 -17.66 0.89
C ASP A 198 9.16 -17.34 2.27
N THR A 199 7.86 -17.50 2.42
CA THR A 199 7.12 -16.98 3.57
C THR A 199 7.22 -17.89 4.80
N GLY A 200 7.55 -19.16 4.57
CA GLY A 200 7.72 -20.20 5.61
C GLY A 200 9.17 -20.57 5.91
N GLU A 201 10.15 -19.81 5.42
CA GLU A 201 11.55 -20.06 5.76
C GLU A 201 11.85 -19.71 7.24
N PRO A 202 12.91 -20.28 7.85
CA PRO A 202 13.20 -20.08 9.27
C PRO A 202 13.79 -18.70 9.58
N GLY A 203 14.25 -17.96 8.57
CA GLY A 203 14.93 -16.67 8.75
C GLY A 203 14.13 -15.46 8.34
N GLU A 204 14.53 -14.32 8.87
CA GLU A 204 14.08 -13.01 8.40
C GLU A 204 14.91 -12.61 7.19
N ALA A 205 14.29 -12.62 6.01
CA ALA A 205 14.99 -12.35 4.78
C ALA A 205 14.97 -10.87 4.40
N ARG A 206 16.14 -10.34 4.01
CA ARG A 206 16.31 -8.96 3.59
C ARG A 206 17.31 -8.80 2.46
N VAL A 207 17.14 -7.72 1.70
CA VAL A 207 18.18 -7.17 0.83
C VAL A 207 18.67 -5.87 1.43
N GLN A 208 19.90 -5.85 1.90
CA GLN A 208 20.58 -4.63 2.34
C GLN A 208 21.09 -3.87 1.12
N LEU A 209 20.83 -2.57 1.07
CA LEU A 209 21.32 -1.63 0.07
C LEU A 209 22.24 -0.64 0.77
N GLY A 210 23.45 -0.45 0.26
CA GLY A 210 24.40 0.51 0.81
C GLY A 210 25.48 0.92 -0.20
N PRO A 211 26.49 1.68 0.25
CA PRO A 211 27.57 2.14 -0.62
C PRO A 211 28.36 0.99 -1.28
N ALA A 212 28.43 -0.17 -0.61
CA ALA A 212 29.08 -1.37 -1.12
C ALA A 212 28.24 -2.15 -2.16
N GLY A 213 27.00 -1.73 -2.42
CA GLY A 213 26.05 -2.39 -3.31
C GLY A 213 24.91 -3.08 -2.56
N LEU A 214 24.56 -4.29 -2.99
CA LEU A 214 23.43 -5.05 -2.48
C LEU A 214 23.88 -6.36 -1.83
N GLU A 215 23.29 -6.71 -0.70
CA GLU A 215 23.45 -8.00 -0.04
C GLU A 215 22.09 -8.63 0.22
N ALA A 216 21.82 -9.81 -0.35
CA ALA A 216 20.61 -10.59 -0.08
C ALA A 216 20.93 -11.72 0.89
N ALA A 217 20.25 -11.73 2.04
CA ALA A 217 20.45 -12.71 3.09
C ALA A 217 19.15 -13.08 3.83
N SER A 218 19.15 -14.25 4.46
CA SER A 218 18.14 -14.74 5.39
C SER A 218 18.80 -15.02 6.73
N GLU A 219 18.42 -14.29 7.76
CA GLU A 219 19.02 -14.36 9.10
C GLU A 219 18.15 -15.17 10.05
N TRP A 220 18.73 -16.21 10.64
CA TRP A 220 18.04 -17.17 11.49
C TRP A 220 18.32 -16.79 12.95
N LEU A 221 17.51 -15.85 13.45
CA LEU A 221 17.67 -15.27 14.78
C LEU A 221 16.46 -15.59 15.67
N PRO A 222 16.67 -15.98 16.95
CA PRO A 222 17.94 -16.45 17.49
C PRO A 222 18.46 -17.70 16.74
N MET A 223 19.78 -17.91 16.84
CA MET A 223 20.41 -19.07 16.21
C MET A 223 19.95 -20.36 16.90
N ARG A 224 19.59 -21.37 16.11
CA ARG A 224 19.14 -22.67 16.63
C ARG A 224 19.78 -23.85 15.90
N PRO A 225 19.82 -25.04 16.53
CA PRO A 225 20.23 -26.26 15.86
C PRO A 225 19.37 -26.55 14.62
N LEU A 226 19.98 -27.17 13.61
CA LEU A 226 19.26 -27.69 12.43
C LEU A 226 18.23 -28.75 12.82
N ARG A 227 17.16 -28.81 12.04
CA ARG A 227 16.21 -29.93 12.11
C ARG A 227 16.79 -31.19 11.44
N PRO A 228 16.41 -32.41 11.88
CA PRO A 228 16.89 -33.65 11.28
C PRO A 228 16.65 -33.76 9.77
N GLU A 229 15.51 -33.24 9.30
CA GLU A 229 15.14 -33.20 7.89
C GLU A 229 15.86 -32.11 7.07
N GLY A 230 16.64 -31.25 7.73
CA GLY A 230 17.29 -30.07 7.16
C GLY A 230 16.38 -28.83 7.15
N ASP A 231 17.02 -27.68 7.07
CA ASP A 231 16.37 -26.36 6.99
C ASP A 231 16.75 -25.68 5.67
N ALA A 232 15.81 -24.96 5.08
CA ALA A 232 15.99 -24.33 3.78
C ALA A 232 15.60 -22.85 3.78
N SER A 233 16.41 -22.04 3.09
CA SER A 233 16.08 -20.67 2.71
C SER A 233 15.97 -20.58 1.19
N ARG A 234 14.97 -19.83 0.70
CA ARG A 234 14.68 -19.73 -0.74
C ARG A 234 14.50 -18.29 -1.17
N MET A 235 15.25 -17.91 -2.20
CA MET A 235 15.14 -16.63 -2.90
C MET A 235 14.54 -16.86 -4.29
N ARG A 236 13.46 -16.14 -4.61
CA ARG A 236 12.75 -16.15 -5.88
C ARG A 236 13.06 -14.87 -6.66
N LEU A 237 13.19 -15.01 -7.97
CA LEU A 237 13.57 -13.94 -8.90
C LEU A 237 12.57 -13.91 -10.06
N ALA A 238 12.19 -12.72 -10.51
CA ALA A 238 11.43 -12.53 -11.74
C ALA A 238 11.97 -11.34 -12.52
N PHE A 239 12.09 -11.48 -13.83
CA PHE A 239 12.62 -10.43 -14.69
C PHE A 239 11.54 -9.92 -15.64
N ASP A 240 11.40 -8.60 -15.77
CA ASP A 240 10.54 -7.96 -16.77
C ASP A 240 11.41 -7.16 -17.76
N PRO A 241 11.49 -7.57 -19.04
CA PRO A 241 12.34 -6.92 -20.03
C PRO A 241 11.82 -5.56 -20.52
N GLN A 242 10.56 -5.20 -20.25
CA GLN A 242 9.92 -3.98 -20.76
C GLN A 242 9.13 -3.21 -19.68
N GLY A 243 9.46 -3.45 -18.40
CA GLY A 243 8.76 -2.90 -17.25
C GLY A 243 9.69 -2.34 -16.19
N ASP A 244 9.19 -2.34 -14.95
CA ASP A 244 9.90 -1.84 -13.78
C ASP A 244 9.90 -2.87 -12.64
N GLY A 245 10.57 -2.52 -11.54
CA GLY A 245 10.66 -3.37 -10.36
C GLY A 245 9.29 -3.73 -9.76
N LEU A 246 8.29 -2.84 -9.86
CA LEU A 246 6.93 -3.12 -9.39
C LEU A 246 6.23 -4.17 -10.27
N THR A 247 6.42 -4.10 -11.58
CA THR A 247 5.86 -5.07 -12.53
C THR A 247 6.53 -6.44 -12.37
N ALA A 248 7.84 -6.47 -12.17
CA ALA A 248 8.57 -7.69 -11.83
C ALA A 248 8.09 -8.29 -10.48
N LEU A 249 7.82 -7.44 -9.47
CA LEU A 249 7.27 -7.89 -8.19
C LEU A 249 5.88 -8.51 -8.35
N ARG A 250 5.01 -7.92 -9.16
CA ARG A 250 3.71 -8.52 -9.49
C ARG A 250 3.87 -9.91 -10.10
N ALA A 251 4.87 -10.11 -10.96
CA ALA A 251 5.14 -11.41 -11.58
C ALA A 251 5.61 -12.46 -10.56
N VAL A 252 6.54 -12.12 -9.65
CA VAL A 252 7.08 -13.09 -8.67
C VAL A 252 6.07 -13.49 -7.58
N PHE A 253 5.06 -12.65 -7.32
CA PHE A 253 4.02 -12.90 -6.33
C PHE A 253 2.79 -13.62 -6.89
N VAL A 254 2.72 -13.90 -8.21
CA VAL A 254 1.68 -14.76 -8.77
C VAL A 254 1.77 -16.16 -8.11
N PRO A 255 0.69 -16.66 -7.47
CA PRO A 255 0.70 -18.00 -6.90
C PRO A 255 1.01 -19.06 -7.96
N SER A 256 1.84 -20.04 -7.62
CA SER A 256 2.16 -21.14 -8.56
C SER A 256 0.97 -22.06 -8.84
N SER A 257 0.00 -22.13 -7.92
CA SER A 257 -1.23 -22.93 -8.02
C SER A 257 -2.32 -22.16 -8.78
N PRO A 258 -2.83 -22.68 -9.92
CA PRO A 258 -3.96 -22.08 -10.63
C PRO A 258 -5.22 -21.96 -9.78
N ILE A 259 -5.42 -22.90 -8.85
CA ILE A 259 -6.55 -22.88 -7.90
C ILE A 259 -6.42 -21.68 -6.95
N ASP A 260 -5.21 -21.40 -6.46
CA ASP A 260 -4.99 -20.22 -5.60
C ASP A 260 -5.11 -18.92 -6.38
N GLN A 261 -4.67 -18.89 -7.65
CA GLN A 261 -4.88 -17.74 -8.53
C GLN A 261 -6.37 -17.45 -8.71
N GLU A 262 -7.18 -18.46 -9.04
CA GLU A 262 -8.62 -18.31 -9.20
C GLU A 262 -9.28 -17.90 -7.88
N ARG A 263 -8.92 -18.54 -6.78
CA ARG A 263 -9.44 -18.23 -5.43
C ARG A 263 -9.18 -16.77 -5.03
N LEU A 264 -7.95 -16.27 -5.23
CA LEU A 264 -7.60 -14.88 -4.90
C LEU A 264 -8.21 -13.87 -5.88
N ALA A 265 -8.35 -14.24 -7.16
CA ALA A 265 -9.04 -13.42 -8.15
C ALA A 265 -10.54 -13.28 -7.83
N GLN A 266 -11.16 -14.31 -7.26
CA GLN A 266 -12.58 -14.31 -6.87
C GLN A 266 -12.83 -13.82 -5.44
N ALA A 267 -11.79 -13.62 -4.64
CA ALA A 267 -11.94 -13.16 -3.26
C ALA A 267 -12.69 -11.81 -3.20
N VAL A 268 -13.70 -11.75 -2.34
CA VAL A 268 -14.51 -10.53 -2.14
C VAL A 268 -13.86 -9.72 -1.04
N ALA A 269 -13.43 -8.49 -1.36
CA ALA A 269 -12.88 -7.58 -0.38
C ALA A 269 -13.97 -7.08 0.59
N PRO A 270 -13.72 -7.13 1.91
CA PRO A 270 -14.59 -6.51 2.89
C PRO A 270 -14.85 -5.02 2.59
N ALA A 271 -16.12 -4.65 2.64
CA ALA A 271 -16.58 -3.27 2.71
C ALA A 271 -17.50 -3.11 3.92
N GLY A 272 -17.35 -2.02 4.67
CA GLY A 272 -18.00 -1.86 5.96
C GLY A 272 -17.66 -0.56 6.67
N TRP A 273 -17.98 -0.49 7.96
CA TRP A 273 -17.65 0.62 8.85
C TRP A 273 -16.70 0.15 9.96
N CYS A 274 -15.80 1.02 10.41
CA CYS A 274 -14.86 0.82 11.51
C CYS A 274 -14.90 2.03 12.45
N SER A 275 -14.89 1.81 13.77
CA SER A 275 -14.98 2.89 14.77
C SER A 275 -13.70 3.71 14.98
N ARG A 276 -12.56 3.31 14.39
CA ARG A 276 -11.21 3.76 14.81
C ARG A 276 -10.89 5.24 14.60
N GLN A 277 -11.17 5.81 13.42
CA GLN A 277 -10.55 7.07 12.99
C GLN A 277 -11.23 8.33 13.54
N GLU A 278 -12.53 8.29 13.83
CA GLU A 278 -13.23 9.42 14.44
C GLU A 278 -13.55 9.22 15.92
N LEU A 279 -14.03 8.02 16.31
CA LEU A 279 -14.43 7.76 17.70
C LEU A 279 -13.25 7.28 18.56
N ALA A 280 -12.32 6.54 17.97
CA ALA A 280 -11.11 6.02 18.61
C ALA A 280 -11.40 5.38 19.98
N GLY A 281 -10.48 5.50 20.94
CA GLY A 281 -10.66 4.98 22.30
C GLY A 281 -11.85 5.57 23.06
N GLY A 282 -12.50 6.62 22.54
CA GLY A 282 -13.72 7.22 23.08
C GLY A 282 -15.01 6.50 22.67
N VAL A 283 -14.97 5.51 21.76
CA VAL A 283 -16.15 4.79 21.28
C VAL A 283 -16.98 4.17 22.42
N SER A 284 -18.30 4.26 22.29
CA SER A 284 -19.28 3.63 23.19
C SER A 284 -20.23 2.67 22.44
N GLU A 285 -20.93 1.81 23.18
CA GLU A 285 -21.96 0.92 22.63
C GLU A 285 -23.04 1.69 21.85
N ALA A 286 -23.48 2.85 22.37
CA ALA A 286 -24.46 3.70 21.72
C ALA A 286 -23.97 4.24 20.37
N ASP A 287 -22.68 4.58 20.25
CA ASP A 287 -22.10 5.03 18.99
C ASP A 287 -22.12 3.93 17.92
N VAL A 288 -21.79 2.70 18.31
CA VAL A 288 -21.79 1.55 17.39
C VAL A 288 -23.20 1.23 16.92
N VAL A 289 -24.19 1.23 17.83
CA VAL A 289 -25.59 1.02 17.48
C VAL A 289 -26.09 2.11 16.53
N ALA A 290 -25.83 3.39 16.84
CA ALA A 290 -26.26 4.51 15.99
C ALA A 290 -25.65 4.45 14.57
N ASN A 291 -24.37 4.10 14.46
CA ASN A 291 -23.72 3.92 13.15
C ASN A 291 -24.26 2.69 12.41
N THR A 292 -24.55 1.60 13.10
CA THR A 292 -25.17 0.39 12.52
C THR A 292 -26.54 0.70 11.93
N GLU A 293 -27.38 1.43 12.67
CA GLU A 293 -28.70 1.86 12.21
C GLU A 293 -28.60 2.79 11.00
N PHE A 294 -27.69 3.75 11.04
CA PHE A 294 -27.42 4.63 9.90
C PHE A 294 -26.98 3.83 8.67
N CYS A 295 -26.09 2.84 8.86
CA CYS A 295 -25.62 2.00 7.77
C CYS A 295 -26.76 1.19 7.15
N ALA A 296 -27.63 0.61 7.98
CA ALA A 296 -28.79 -0.16 7.52
C ALA A 296 -29.75 0.69 6.68
N ALA A 297 -29.87 1.99 6.99
CA ALA A 297 -30.71 2.93 6.26
C ALA A 297 -30.06 3.47 4.97
N SER A 298 -28.72 3.51 4.91
CA SER A 298 -27.99 4.30 3.90
C SER A 298 -27.22 3.49 2.87
N PHE A 299 -26.94 2.22 3.14
CA PHE A 299 -26.12 1.35 2.27
C PHE A 299 -26.79 0.02 1.96
N ASP A 300 -26.56 -0.48 0.75
CA ASP A 300 -27.01 -1.80 0.34
C ASP A 300 -26.12 -2.90 0.95
N ARG A 301 -26.74 -3.76 1.76
CA ARG A 301 -26.08 -4.85 2.49
C ARG A 301 -25.43 -5.91 1.60
N ARG A 302 -25.77 -5.97 0.30
CA ARG A 302 -25.09 -6.83 -0.67
C ARG A 302 -23.63 -6.41 -0.85
N PHE A 303 -23.35 -5.11 -0.72
CA PHE A 303 -22.07 -4.47 -1.06
C PHE A 303 -21.38 -3.82 0.15
N PHE A 304 -22.10 -3.59 1.25
CA PHE A 304 -21.61 -3.06 2.51
C PHE A 304 -22.00 -4.00 3.65
N ARG A 305 -21.05 -4.77 4.18
CA ARG A 305 -21.35 -5.97 4.99
C ARG A 305 -20.86 -5.92 6.42
N TYR A 306 -19.80 -5.19 6.72
CA TYR A 306 -19.11 -5.31 8.02
C TYR A 306 -19.33 -4.09 8.91
N ILE A 307 -19.53 -4.32 10.21
CA ILE A 307 -19.45 -3.31 11.27
C ILE A 307 -18.34 -3.76 12.22
N GLU A 308 -17.21 -3.06 12.20
CA GLU A 308 -16.00 -3.37 12.96
C GLU A 308 -15.92 -2.47 14.21
N LEU A 309 -15.88 -3.09 15.38
CA LEU A 309 -15.55 -2.44 16.65
C LEU A 309 -14.03 -2.47 16.84
N ASP A 310 -13.40 -1.30 16.78
CA ASP A 310 -11.96 -1.13 16.98
C ASP A 310 -11.58 -0.82 18.46
N ASP A 311 -10.32 -0.51 18.73
CA ASP A 311 -9.75 -0.19 20.05
C ASP A 311 -10.63 0.76 20.89
N GLY A 312 -10.87 0.36 22.14
CA GLY A 312 -11.56 1.17 23.14
C GLY A 312 -12.62 0.42 23.94
N TYR A 313 -13.00 -0.80 23.55
CA TYR A 313 -13.99 -1.61 24.25
C TYR A 313 -13.40 -2.44 25.39
N GLN A 314 -12.12 -2.81 25.29
CA GLN A 314 -11.48 -3.75 26.20
C GLN A 314 -11.26 -3.15 27.60
N ARG A 315 -11.16 -4.01 28.61
CA ARG A 315 -10.76 -3.61 29.97
C ARG A 315 -9.27 -3.30 30.08
N ALA A 316 -8.44 -4.12 29.45
CA ALA A 316 -6.99 -3.94 29.31
C ALA A 316 -6.47 -4.81 28.15
N ALA A 317 -5.26 -4.56 27.66
CA ALA A 317 -4.63 -5.50 26.72
C ALA A 317 -4.41 -6.85 27.42
N GLY A 318 -4.88 -7.95 26.82
CA GLY A 318 -4.91 -9.28 27.44
C GLY A 318 -6.18 -9.59 28.25
N ALA A 319 -6.96 -8.56 28.61
CA ALA A 319 -8.28 -8.69 29.24
C ALA A 319 -9.36 -8.17 28.29
N TRP A 320 -9.62 -8.95 27.24
CA TRP A 320 -10.41 -8.57 26.07
C TRP A 320 -11.93 -8.59 26.27
N ASP A 321 -12.45 -8.75 27.49
CA ASP A 321 -13.88 -8.50 27.73
C ASP A 321 -14.20 -6.99 27.67
N THR A 322 -15.49 -6.67 27.51
CA THR A 322 -15.96 -5.29 27.45
C THR A 322 -15.81 -4.53 28.77
N ASN A 323 -15.58 -3.22 28.66
CA ASN A 323 -15.58 -2.26 29.76
C ASN A 323 -16.96 -1.58 29.94
N ASP A 324 -17.04 -0.63 30.87
CA ASP A 324 -18.30 0.05 31.24
C ASP A 324 -18.96 0.84 30.11
N LYS A 325 -18.25 1.15 29.02
CA LYS A 325 -18.84 1.79 27.83
C LYS A 325 -19.65 0.80 26.98
N PHE A 326 -19.54 -0.50 27.26
CA PHE A 326 -20.19 -1.62 26.59
C PHE A 326 -20.80 -2.58 27.62
N PRO A 327 -21.80 -2.11 28.39
CA PRO A 327 -22.31 -2.81 29.57
C PRO A 327 -23.03 -4.13 29.25
N HIS A 328 -23.50 -4.33 28.01
CA HIS A 328 -24.21 -5.56 27.62
C HIS A 328 -23.30 -6.66 27.08
N GLY A 329 -22.01 -6.36 26.87
CA GLY A 329 -21.03 -7.35 26.41
C GLY A 329 -21.04 -7.64 24.92
N HIS A 330 -20.05 -8.43 24.49
CA HIS A 330 -19.81 -8.74 23.08
C HIS A 330 -21.01 -9.40 22.38
N ALA A 331 -21.55 -10.47 22.96
CA ALA A 331 -22.62 -11.26 22.35
C ALA A 331 -23.88 -10.42 22.08
N TRP A 332 -24.23 -9.54 23.02
CA TRP A 332 -25.35 -8.63 22.81
C TRP A 332 -25.10 -7.67 21.65
N LEU A 333 -23.89 -7.10 21.56
CA LEU A 333 -23.54 -6.16 20.50
C LEU A 333 -23.53 -6.84 19.12
N THR A 334 -22.97 -8.04 19.01
CA THR A 334 -22.96 -8.81 17.77
C THR A 334 -24.38 -9.20 17.35
N ASP A 335 -25.24 -9.59 18.30
CA ASP A 335 -26.67 -9.80 18.04
C ASP A 335 -27.36 -8.55 17.46
N GLN A 336 -27.06 -7.35 17.97
CA GLN A 336 -27.61 -6.11 17.42
C GLN A 336 -27.15 -5.87 15.97
N ILE A 337 -25.87 -6.13 15.67
CA ILE A 337 -25.30 -5.97 14.34
C ILE A 337 -25.92 -6.98 13.36
N HIS A 338 -25.98 -8.26 13.77
CA HIS A 338 -26.56 -9.36 12.99
C HIS A 338 -28.05 -9.17 12.75
N ALA A 339 -28.81 -8.65 13.73
CA ALA A 339 -30.24 -8.35 13.58
C ALA A 339 -30.53 -7.33 12.46
N LYS A 340 -29.56 -6.47 12.12
CA LYS A 340 -29.64 -5.56 10.97
C LYS A 340 -29.13 -6.17 9.66
N GLY A 341 -28.61 -7.41 9.70
CA GLY A 341 -28.12 -8.16 8.55
C GLY A 341 -26.69 -7.82 8.13
N PHE A 342 -25.91 -7.24 9.05
CA PHE A 342 -24.46 -7.06 8.87
C PHE A 342 -23.69 -8.20 9.51
N LYS A 343 -22.39 -8.28 9.19
CA LYS A 343 -21.40 -9.10 9.85
C LYS A 343 -20.66 -8.27 10.90
N ALA A 344 -20.38 -8.87 12.05
CA ALA A 344 -19.68 -8.20 13.14
C ALA A 344 -18.16 -8.42 13.01
N GLY A 345 -17.39 -7.34 13.15
CA GLY A 345 -15.93 -7.36 13.20
C GLY A 345 -15.39 -6.88 14.54
N LEU A 346 -14.27 -7.47 14.98
CA LEU A 346 -13.58 -7.07 16.21
C LEU A 346 -12.11 -6.77 15.93
N TRP A 347 -11.56 -5.72 16.54
CA TRP A 347 -10.13 -5.49 16.67
C TRP A 347 -9.58 -6.10 17.96
N LEU A 348 -8.39 -6.69 17.93
CA LEU A 348 -7.59 -7.00 19.12
C LEU A 348 -6.10 -7.00 18.81
N ALA A 349 -5.26 -6.80 19.83
CA ALA A 349 -3.81 -6.95 19.73
C ALA A 349 -3.36 -8.24 20.43
N PRO A 350 -3.37 -9.40 19.75
CA PRO A 350 -3.42 -10.71 20.42
C PRO A 350 -2.16 -11.04 21.22
N PHE A 351 -1.02 -10.48 20.83
CA PHE A 351 0.25 -10.70 21.50
C PHE A 351 0.51 -9.71 22.65
N ALA A 352 -0.38 -8.76 22.90
CA ALA A 352 -0.22 -7.75 23.93
C ALA A 352 -0.91 -8.16 25.24
N VAL A 353 -0.18 -8.11 26.36
CA VAL A 353 -0.72 -8.32 27.71
C VAL A 353 -0.23 -7.22 28.65
N ALA A 354 -1.17 -6.51 29.28
CA ALA A 354 -0.87 -5.43 30.21
C ALA A 354 -0.76 -5.92 31.65
N GLU A 355 -0.04 -5.18 32.49
CA GLU A 355 0.11 -5.45 33.93
C GLU A 355 -1.24 -5.66 34.61
N ARG A 356 -2.23 -4.79 34.34
CA ARG A 356 -3.58 -4.89 34.92
C ARG A 356 -4.40 -6.08 34.44
N ALA A 357 -4.00 -6.75 33.36
CA ALA A 357 -4.65 -7.99 32.93
C ALA A 357 -4.23 -9.19 33.79
N GLY A 358 -3.25 -9.05 34.68
CA GLY A 358 -2.76 -10.11 35.57
C GLY A 358 -1.82 -11.13 34.90
N VAL A 359 -1.96 -11.34 33.59
CA VAL A 359 -1.15 -12.31 32.81
C VAL A 359 0.36 -12.14 33.02
N PRO A 360 0.96 -10.93 32.99
CA PRO A 360 2.40 -10.78 33.18
C PRO A 360 2.89 -11.26 34.56
N ALA A 361 2.07 -11.09 35.61
CA ALA A 361 2.42 -11.48 36.97
C ALA A 361 2.19 -12.99 37.21
N GLU A 362 1.12 -13.55 36.65
CA GLU A 362 0.74 -14.96 36.81
C GLU A 362 1.58 -15.89 35.93
N HIS A 363 1.96 -15.42 34.74
CA HIS A 363 2.65 -16.21 33.71
C HIS A 363 3.87 -15.47 33.14
N PRO A 364 4.87 -15.12 33.98
CA PRO A 364 6.06 -14.41 33.50
C PRO A 364 6.87 -15.25 32.49
N ASP A 365 6.74 -16.57 32.48
CA ASP A 365 7.36 -17.49 31.52
C ASP A 365 6.75 -17.42 30.11
N TRP A 366 5.57 -16.80 29.95
CA TRP A 366 4.92 -16.62 28.63
C TRP A 366 5.45 -15.41 27.86
N LEU A 367 6.19 -14.52 28.52
CA LEU A 367 6.57 -13.23 27.97
C LEU A 367 7.89 -13.32 27.19
N LEU A 368 7.98 -12.55 26.11
CA LEU A 368 9.24 -12.31 25.40
C LEU A 368 10.22 -11.57 26.31
N ARG A 369 11.50 -11.94 26.18
CA ARG A 369 12.56 -11.52 27.11
C ARG A 369 13.81 -11.03 26.38
N ASP A 370 14.49 -10.10 27.02
CA ASP A 370 15.85 -9.69 26.73
C ASP A 370 16.76 -9.95 27.94
N ALA A 371 18.00 -9.44 27.90
CA ALA A 371 18.96 -9.59 28.99
C ALA A 371 18.51 -8.91 30.31
N GLY A 372 17.62 -7.91 30.24
CA GLY A 372 17.08 -7.17 31.38
C GLY A 372 15.79 -7.75 31.95
N GLY A 373 15.12 -8.68 31.25
CA GLY A 373 13.90 -9.34 31.71
C GLY A 373 12.80 -9.34 30.65
N PRO A 374 11.52 -9.42 31.06
CA PRO A 374 10.40 -9.30 30.14
C PRO A 374 10.40 -7.95 29.40
N VAL A 375 10.18 -7.98 28.08
CA VAL A 375 10.20 -6.78 27.25
C VAL A 375 8.92 -5.97 27.44
N VAL A 376 9.06 -4.74 27.95
CA VAL A 376 7.97 -3.75 27.94
C VAL A 376 7.92 -3.11 26.58
N CYS A 377 6.84 -3.37 25.84
CA CYS A 377 6.66 -2.94 24.46
C CYS A 377 6.14 -1.50 24.36
N ASP A 378 5.38 -1.10 25.37
CA ASP A 378 4.69 0.18 25.45
C ASP A 378 4.16 0.42 26.88
N THR A 379 3.84 1.66 27.20
CA THR A 379 3.21 2.07 28.46
C THR A 379 2.03 2.97 28.16
N ARG A 380 0.81 2.42 28.24
CA ARG A 380 -0.40 3.15 27.90
C ARG A 380 -1.48 2.92 28.92
N GLU A 381 -1.98 4.01 29.49
CA GLU A 381 -2.93 3.89 30.57
C GLU A 381 -4.27 3.30 30.13
N SER A 382 -4.73 3.72 28.94
CA SER A 382 -5.96 3.21 28.32
C SER A 382 -5.92 1.71 28.03
N TRP A 383 -4.74 1.09 28.03
CA TRP A 383 -4.55 -0.34 27.79
C TRP A 383 -4.18 -1.10 29.07
N GLY A 384 -4.14 -0.42 30.22
CA GLY A 384 -3.89 -1.03 31.52
C GLY A 384 -2.44 -0.97 32.01
N GLY A 385 -1.67 0.02 31.58
CA GLY A 385 -0.33 0.32 32.11
C GLY A 385 0.81 -0.21 31.25
N ALA A 386 1.80 -0.87 31.87
CA ALA A 386 2.92 -1.48 31.16
C ALA A 386 2.44 -2.69 30.35
N ILE A 387 2.78 -2.73 29.06
CA ILE A 387 2.35 -3.76 28.11
C ILE A 387 3.55 -4.62 27.72
N TYR A 388 3.39 -5.94 27.84
CA TYR A 388 4.37 -6.96 27.50
C TYR A 388 3.91 -7.76 26.28
N ALA A 389 4.87 -8.40 25.61
CA ALA A 389 4.59 -9.26 24.46
C ALA A 389 4.61 -10.75 24.85
N LEU A 390 3.61 -11.48 24.36
CA LEU A 390 3.52 -12.94 24.48
C LEU A 390 4.44 -13.63 23.45
N ASP A 391 5.05 -14.74 23.89
CA ASP A 391 5.89 -15.57 23.05
C ASP A 391 5.08 -16.60 22.25
N GLY A 392 4.94 -16.36 20.94
CA GLY A 392 4.24 -17.26 20.02
C GLY A 392 4.84 -18.67 19.89
N ALA A 393 6.06 -18.92 20.38
CA ALA A 393 6.66 -20.25 20.45
C ALA A 393 6.17 -21.07 21.66
N HIS A 394 5.65 -20.43 22.71
CA HIS A 394 5.30 -21.10 23.95
C HIS A 394 3.99 -21.90 23.79
N PRO A 395 3.95 -23.23 24.04
CA PRO A 395 2.76 -24.06 23.79
C PRO A 395 1.50 -23.59 24.54
N LYS A 396 1.65 -23.11 25.78
CA LYS A 396 0.50 -22.56 26.54
C LYS A 396 0.02 -21.22 26.00
N VAL A 397 0.91 -20.42 25.40
CA VAL A 397 0.53 -19.18 24.73
C VAL A 397 -0.21 -19.50 23.44
N GLN A 398 0.27 -20.45 22.64
CA GLN A 398 -0.45 -20.92 21.45
C GLN A 398 -1.84 -21.43 21.81
N GLN A 399 -1.98 -22.23 22.88
CA GLN A 399 -3.29 -22.68 23.36
C GLN A 399 -4.18 -21.50 23.78
N TRP A 400 -3.64 -20.53 24.52
CA TRP A 400 -4.38 -19.33 24.93
C TRP A 400 -4.85 -18.48 23.73
N LEU A 401 -3.99 -18.30 22.71
CA LEU A 401 -4.32 -17.60 21.46
C LEU A 401 -5.39 -18.33 20.66
N PHE A 402 -5.31 -19.67 20.59
CA PHE A 402 -6.34 -20.51 19.99
C PHE A 402 -7.68 -20.34 20.72
N ASP A 403 -7.68 -20.41 22.04
CA ASP A 403 -8.90 -20.29 22.84
C ASP A 403 -9.50 -18.89 22.79
N LEU A 404 -8.68 -17.84 22.75
CA LEU A 404 -9.11 -16.45 22.53
C LEU A 404 -9.79 -16.32 21.17
N ALA A 405 -9.12 -16.75 20.10
CA ALA A 405 -9.67 -16.70 18.74
C ALA A 405 -10.98 -17.50 18.61
N ARG A 406 -11.04 -18.66 19.26
CA ARG A 406 -12.24 -19.49 19.31
C ARG A 406 -13.37 -18.80 20.07
N ARG A 407 -13.10 -18.14 21.20
CA ARG A 407 -14.08 -17.37 21.97
C ARG A 407 -14.66 -16.23 21.15
N VAL A 408 -13.82 -15.50 20.41
CA VAL A 408 -14.22 -14.40 19.53
C VAL A 408 -15.30 -14.84 18.54
N VAL A 409 -15.14 -16.00 17.90
CA VAL A 409 -16.09 -16.47 16.88
C VAL A 409 -17.26 -17.27 17.47
N ARG A 410 -17.04 -18.07 18.52
CA ARG A 410 -18.07 -19.00 19.04
C ARG A 410 -18.94 -18.39 20.12
N ASP A 411 -18.33 -17.67 21.04
CA ASP A 411 -19.00 -17.22 22.26
C ASP A 411 -19.42 -15.75 22.11
N TRP A 412 -18.59 -14.95 21.44
CA TRP A 412 -18.86 -13.53 21.20
C TRP A 412 -19.56 -13.27 19.86
N GLY A 413 -19.53 -14.21 18.92
CA GLY A 413 -20.30 -14.14 17.67
C GLY A 413 -19.70 -13.25 16.57
N TYR A 414 -18.40 -12.96 16.58
CA TYR A 414 -17.77 -12.17 15.52
C TYR A 414 -17.47 -12.99 14.25
N ASP A 415 -17.66 -12.40 13.08
CA ASP A 415 -17.42 -13.00 11.76
C ASP A 415 -16.05 -12.65 11.17
N TYR A 416 -15.44 -11.60 11.71
CA TYR A 416 -14.26 -10.93 11.21
C TYR A 416 -13.37 -10.52 12.38
N LEU A 417 -12.06 -10.68 12.23
CA LEU A 417 -11.07 -10.28 13.23
C LEU A 417 -9.96 -9.43 12.62
N ARG A 418 -9.72 -8.25 13.16
CA ARG A 418 -8.52 -7.44 12.90
C ARG A 418 -7.53 -7.71 14.04
N ILE A 419 -6.37 -8.26 13.70
CA ILE A 419 -5.31 -8.57 14.66
C ILE A 419 -4.14 -7.60 14.48
N ASP A 420 -3.87 -6.82 15.51
CA ASP A 420 -2.97 -5.67 15.45
C ASP A 420 -1.73 -5.84 16.34
N ALA A 421 -0.79 -4.90 16.23
CA ALA A 421 0.49 -4.92 16.94
C ALA A 421 1.29 -6.22 16.77
N LEU A 422 1.11 -6.92 15.65
CA LEU A 422 1.70 -8.25 15.41
C LEU A 422 3.23 -8.25 15.44
N ARG A 423 3.88 -7.12 15.16
CA ARG A 423 5.33 -6.88 15.30
C ARG A 423 5.85 -7.11 16.71
N TRP A 424 4.99 -7.08 17.72
CA TRP A 424 5.41 -7.34 19.09
C TRP A 424 5.74 -8.81 19.34
N ALA A 425 5.20 -9.72 18.53
CA ALA A 425 5.51 -11.14 18.60
C ALA A 425 6.95 -11.50 18.20
N THR A 426 7.70 -10.55 17.61
CA THR A 426 9.10 -10.73 17.19
C THR A 426 10.10 -9.93 18.02
N LEU A 427 9.66 -9.37 19.16
CA LEU A 427 10.54 -8.65 20.08
C LEU A 427 11.42 -9.58 20.92
N GLY A 428 12.37 -8.98 21.62
CA GLY A 428 13.29 -9.69 22.50
C GLY A 428 14.42 -10.37 21.74
N THR A 429 15.15 -11.24 22.44
CA THR A 429 16.36 -11.89 21.91
C THR A 429 16.25 -13.41 21.85
N SER A 430 15.19 -13.98 22.44
CA SER A 430 14.99 -15.42 22.52
C SER A 430 13.52 -15.78 22.58
N HIS A 431 13.21 -17.01 22.15
CA HIS A 431 11.89 -17.61 22.18
C HIS A 431 11.94 -18.98 22.86
N TYR A 432 10.79 -19.44 23.36
CA TYR A 432 10.59 -20.77 23.92
C TYR A 432 11.07 -21.85 22.95
N GLY A 433 11.83 -22.81 23.47
CA GLY A 433 12.42 -23.88 22.66
C GLY A 433 13.53 -23.43 21.70
N GLY A 434 13.96 -22.16 21.76
CA GLY A 434 15.00 -21.61 20.90
C GLY A 434 14.57 -21.43 19.43
N LEU A 435 13.26 -21.34 19.15
CA LEU A 435 12.76 -21.08 17.81
C LEU A 435 13.21 -19.70 17.30
N THR A 436 13.29 -19.54 15.99
CA THR A 436 13.55 -18.22 15.40
C THR A 436 12.36 -17.29 15.56
N HIS A 437 12.58 -15.97 15.43
CA HIS A 437 11.51 -14.96 15.42
C HIS A 437 10.42 -15.29 14.39
N ALA A 438 10.84 -15.70 13.19
CA ALA A 438 9.93 -16.11 12.11
C ALA A 438 9.07 -17.32 12.50
N GLU A 439 9.67 -18.34 13.10
CA GLU A 439 8.98 -19.57 13.53
C GLU A 439 8.02 -19.32 14.68
N ALA A 440 8.45 -18.58 15.71
CA ALA A 440 7.64 -18.22 16.86
C ALA A 440 6.41 -17.40 16.44
N TYR A 441 6.63 -16.38 15.60
CA TYR A 441 5.56 -15.55 15.07
C TYR A 441 4.53 -16.36 14.26
N ARG A 442 5.00 -17.25 13.37
CA ARG A 442 4.11 -18.13 12.60
C ARG A 442 3.38 -19.14 13.47
N GLY A 443 4.01 -19.66 14.53
CA GLY A 443 3.39 -20.55 15.51
C GLY A 443 2.21 -19.88 16.22
N GLY A 444 2.43 -18.68 16.76
CA GLY A 444 1.37 -17.90 17.40
C GLY A 444 0.24 -17.51 16.44
N LEU A 445 0.58 -17.02 15.24
CA LEU A 445 -0.41 -16.64 14.23
C LEU A 445 -1.18 -17.86 13.69
N GLY A 446 -0.53 -19.02 13.57
CA GLY A 446 -1.17 -20.29 13.25
C GLY A 446 -2.20 -20.70 14.29
N ALA A 447 -1.89 -20.56 15.58
CA ALA A 447 -2.83 -20.86 16.66
C ALA A 447 -4.08 -19.98 16.62
N ILE A 448 -3.92 -18.67 16.35
CA ILE A 448 -5.06 -17.75 16.13
C ILE A 448 -5.90 -18.22 14.95
N ARG A 449 -5.27 -18.53 13.82
CA ARG A 449 -5.96 -19.02 12.62
C ARG A 449 -6.76 -20.31 12.91
N ASP A 450 -6.16 -21.26 13.60
CA ASP A 450 -6.81 -22.52 13.93
C ASP A 450 -8.01 -22.31 14.87
N GLY A 451 -7.90 -21.38 15.82
CA GLY A 451 -8.99 -21.03 16.74
C GLY A 451 -10.18 -20.36 16.05
N LEU A 452 -9.90 -19.50 15.06
CA LEU A 452 -10.91 -18.84 14.21
C LEU A 452 -11.68 -19.82 13.31
N GLY A 453 -11.04 -20.92 12.90
CA GLY A 453 -11.57 -21.84 11.89
C GLY A 453 -11.44 -21.32 10.45
N THR A 454 -12.14 -21.98 9.52
CA THR A 454 -12.00 -21.74 8.07
C THR A 454 -12.81 -20.55 7.55
N GLU A 455 -13.88 -20.17 8.26
CA GLU A 455 -14.87 -19.21 7.76
C GLU A 455 -14.55 -17.76 8.10
N ALA A 456 -13.94 -17.51 9.26
CA ALA A 456 -13.70 -16.16 9.75
C ALA A 456 -12.63 -15.44 8.92
N PHE A 457 -12.95 -14.21 8.52
CA PHE A 457 -12.02 -13.36 7.80
C PHE A 457 -11.07 -12.69 8.82
N VAL A 458 -9.76 -12.76 8.59
CA VAL A 458 -8.78 -12.08 9.46
C VAL A 458 -7.90 -11.12 8.69
N VAL A 459 -7.71 -9.93 9.28
CA VAL A 459 -6.85 -8.86 8.78
C VAL A 459 -5.68 -8.67 9.72
N GLY A 460 -4.46 -8.79 9.19
CA GLY A 460 -3.25 -8.44 9.92
C GLY A 460 -3.00 -6.93 9.94
N SER A 461 -2.52 -6.40 11.06
CA SER A 461 -2.09 -5.02 11.22
C SER A 461 -0.83 -4.94 12.08
N ALA A 462 -0.03 -3.89 11.84
CA ALA A 462 1.33 -3.73 12.36
C ALA A 462 2.16 -5.02 12.36
N ALA A 463 2.21 -5.70 11.20
CA ALA A 463 2.60 -7.10 11.09
C ALA A 463 3.86 -7.30 10.25
N PRO A 464 4.83 -8.12 10.70
CA PRO A 464 5.90 -8.62 9.84
C PRO A 464 5.31 -9.28 8.58
N LEU A 465 5.60 -8.70 7.42
CA LEU A 465 4.84 -8.98 6.19
C LEU A 465 5.14 -10.37 5.62
N GLN A 466 6.42 -10.72 5.49
CA GLN A 466 6.87 -11.97 4.88
C GLN A 466 6.19 -13.19 5.52
N HIS A 467 6.21 -13.25 6.85
CA HIS A 467 5.78 -14.43 7.58
C HIS A 467 4.28 -14.46 7.89
N ALA A 468 3.52 -13.40 7.59
CA ALA A 468 2.05 -13.38 7.70
C ALA A 468 1.35 -14.02 6.49
N VAL A 469 2.03 -14.11 5.33
CA VAL A 469 1.45 -14.65 4.10
C VAL A 469 0.99 -16.10 4.31
N GLY A 470 -0.23 -16.38 3.85
CA GLY A 470 -0.88 -17.69 4.00
C GLY A 470 -1.61 -17.89 5.32
N LEU A 471 -1.45 -16.99 6.30
CA LEU A 471 -2.12 -17.06 7.60
C LEU A 471 -3.22 -16.01 7.76
N VAL A 472 -3.22 -14.93 6.97
CA VAL A 472 -4.25 -13.88 6.97
C VAL A 472 -5.00 -13.76 5.64
N ASN A 473 -6.23 -13.25 5.67
CA ASN A 473 -7.03 -13.00 4.46
C ASN A 473 -6.77 -11.59 3.90
N GLY A 474 -6.61 -10.62 4.80
CA GLY A 474 -6.24 -9.25 4.47
C GLY A 474 -5.07 -8.75 5.30
N MET A 475 -4.47 -7.63 4.88
CA MET A 475 -3.32 -7.05 5.55
C MET A 475 -3.33 -5.54 5.38
N ARG A 476 -3.28 -4.80 6.49
CA ARG A 476 -2.92 -3.37 6.48
C ARG A 476 -1.60 -3.22 5.77
N ILE A 477 -1.46 -2.23 4.91
CA ILE A 477 -0.22 -2.00 4.13
C ILE A 477 0.41 -0.64 4.38
N ALA A 478 -0.16 0.16 5.29
CA ALA A 478 0.27 1.53 5.54
C ALA A 478 0.09 1.92 7.02
N PRO A 479 0.77 2.99 7.49
CA PRO A 479 0.41 3.71 8.70
C PRO A 479 -1.07 4.11 8.75
N ASP A 480 -1.51 4.53 9.93
CA ASP A 480 -2.88 5.02 10.12
C ASP A 480 -3.14 6.29 9.30
N VAL A 481 -4.29 6.30 8.62
CA VAL A 481 -4.86 7.45 7.93
C VAL A 481 -5.33 8.47 8.96
N ALA A 482 -5.13 9.76 8.66
CA ALA A 482 -5.81 10.85 9.36
C ALA A 482 -6.64 11.66 8.37
N ALA A 483 -7.73 12.29 8.85
CA ALA A 483 -8.59 13.18 8.07
C ALA A 483 -7.90 14.54 7.78
N SER A 484 -6.74 14.51 7.13
CA SER A 484 -5.94 15.66 6.69
C SER A 484 -5.16 15.28 5.43
N TRP A 485 -4.85 16.24 4.56
CA TRP A 485 -4.16 15.95 3.31
C TRP A 485 -2.85 15.17 3.48
N GLY A 486 -2.01 15.55 4.45
CA GLY A 486 -0.78 14.84 4.77
C GLY A 486 -1.01 13.45 5.39
N GLY A 487 -2.11 13.26 6.12
CA GLY A 487 -2.50 11.98 6.72
C GLY A 487 -2.94 10.92 5.71
N LEU A 488 -3.39 11.33 4.52
CA LEU A 488 -3.80 10.41 3.45
C LEU A 488 -2.61 9.86 2.63
N GLN A 489 -1.53 10.63 2.53
CA GLN A 489 -0.43 10.33 1.60
C GLN A 489 0.31 9.02 1.91
N PRO A 490 0.64 8.66 3.17
CA PRO A 490 1.29 7.39 3.45
C PRO A 490 0.50 6.18 2.96
N ALA A 491 -0.81 6.20 3.16
CA ALA A 491 -1.73 5.17 2.69
C ALA A 491 -1.80 5.11 1.16
N ALA A 492 -1.96 6.27 0.50
CA ALA A 492 -1.95 6.36 -0.95
C ALA A 492 -0.66 5.82 -1.59
N ARG A 493 0.50 6.13 -0.99
CA ARG A 493 1.80 5.67 -1.47
C ARG A 493 1.93 4.15 -1.31
N ALA A 494 1.60 3.65 -0.13
CA ALA A 494 1.64 2.23 0.13
C ALA A 494 0.68 1.45 -0.79
N ALA A 495 -0.53 1.94 -1.03
CA ALA A 495 -1.50 1.32 -1.94
C ALA A 495 -0.91 1.11 -3.34
N GLY A 496 0.01 1.99 -3.78
CA GLY A 496 0.66 1.91 -5.08
C GLY A 496 1.86 0.98 -5.04
N LEU A 497 2.79 1.26 -4.14
CA LEU A 497 4.07 0.56 -4.08
C LEU A 497 3.94 -0.88 -3.56
N ARG A 498 2.94 -1.18 -2.72
CA ARG A 498 2.60 -2.54 -2.24
C ARG A 498 1.44 -3.17 -3.01
N SER A 499 1.06 -2.63 -4.16
CA SER A 499 0.00 -3.21 -5.02
C SER A 499 0.33 -4.62 -5.52
N PHE A 500 1.60 -5.04 -5.48
CA PHE A 500 2.00 -6.39 -5.85
C PHE A 500 1.54 -7.48 -4.87
N TYR A 501 1.13 -7.13 -3.64
CA TYR A 501 0.53 -8.10 -2.71
C TYR A 501 -0.97 -8.33 -2.97
N GLN A 502 -1.65 -7.36 -3.60
CA GLN A 502 -3.10 -7.38 -3.80
C GLN A 502 -3.52 -8.57 -4.66
N ARG A 503 -4.47 -9.38 -4.15
CA ARG A 503 -4.96 -10.61 -4.80
C ARG A 503 -3.85 -11.60 -5.18
N SER A 504 -2.73 -11.54 -4.45
CA SER A 504 -1.55 -12.37 -4.69
C SER A 504 -1.10 -13.04 -3.39
N ALA A 505 -0.83 -12.24 -2.36
CA ALA A 505 -0.58 -12.75 -1.01
C ALA A 505 -1.84 -12.72 -0.13
N TRP A 506 -2.65 -11.67 -0.29
CA TRP A 506 -3.85 -11.36 0.50
C TRP A 506 -4.66 -10.25 -0.20
N LEU A 507 -5.70 -9.75 0.46
CA LEU A 507 -6.36 -8.49 0.12
C LEU A 507 -5.72 -7.34 0.91
N ASN A 508 -5.16 -6.37 0.21
CA ASN A 508 -4.59 -5.17 0.80
C ASN A 508 -5.69 -4.35 1.49
N ASP A 509 -5.38 -3.86 2.68
CA ASP A 509 -6.13 -2.85 3.39
C ASP A 509 -5.32 -1.54 3.36
N PRO A 510 -5.74 -0.56 2.54
CA PRO A 510 -5.10 0.76 2.48
C PRO A 510 -5.41 1.63 3.72
N ASP A 511 -6.04 1.06 4.74
CA ASP A 511 -6.70 1.74 5.85
C ASP A 511 -7.99 2.46 5.44
N CYS A 512 -8.66 3.06 6.41
CA CYS A 512 -10.03 3.54 6.29
C CYS A 512 -10.20 4.71 5.30
N LEU A 513 -11.34 4.70 4.61
CA LEU A 513 -11.85 5.84 3.85
C LEU A 513 -12.52 6.84 4.81
N VAL A 514 -11.93 8.03 4.89
CA VAL A 514 -12.44 9.18 5.67
C VAL A 514 -12.71 10.35 4.72
N VAL A 515 -13.87 10.98 4.85
CA VAL A 515 -14.30 12.08 3.96
C VAL A 515 -14.78 13.31 4.73
N ARG A 516 -14.78 13.24 6.07
CA ARG A 516 -15.20 14.34 6.96
C ARG A 516 -14.27 15.57 6.88
N PRO A 517 -14.78 16.76 7.23
CA PRO A 517 -13.93 17.92 7.52
C PRO A 517 -12.87 17.60 8.59
N PRO A 518 -11.66 18.19 8.52
CA PRO A 518 -11.29 19.37 7.75
C PRO A 518 -10.88 19.10 6.29
N LEU A 519 -10.96 17.86 5.79
CA LEU A 519 -10.71 17.60 4.37
C LEU A 519 -11.61 18.49 3.51
N THR A 520 -11.01 19.19 2.55
CA THR A 520 -11.78 19.93 1.56
C THR A 520 -12.60 18.94 0.70
N PRO A 521 -13.66 19.39 0.01
CA PRO A 521 -14.40 18.52 -0.91
C PRO A 521 -13.50 17.88 -1.99
N THR A 522 -12.49 18.63 -2.43
CA THR A 522 -11.51 18.18 -3.42
C THR A 522 -10.60 17.09 -2.87
N GLU A 523 -10.07 17.27 -1.66
CA GLU A 523 -9.19 16.28 -1.00
C GLU A 523 -9.94 14.97 -0.70
N ALA A 524 -11.18 15.06 -0.20
CA ALA A 524 -12.00 13.87 0.06
C ALA A 524 -12.37 13.13 -1.23
N ARG A 525 -12.60 13.85 -2.33
CA ARG A 525 -12.82 13.25 -3.65
C ARG A 525 -11.56 12.53 -4.15
N ALA A 526 -10.38 13.13 -3.97
CA ALA A 526 -9.12 12.49 -4.33
C ALA A 526 -8.91 11.19 -3.55
N TRP A 527 -9.17 11.20 -2.23
CA TRP A 527 -9.05 10.01 -1.40
C TRP A 527 -10.07 8.92 -1.77
N ALA A 528 -11.36 9.28 -1.94
CA ALA A 528 -12.39 8.34 -2.36
C ALA A 528 -12.08 7.72 -3.74
N SER A 529 -11.53 8.50 -4.66
CA SER A 529 -11.12 8.01 -5.99
C SER A 529 -10.01 6.97 -5.87
N LEU A 530 -9.00 7.24 -5.04
CA LEU A 530 -7.85 6.35 -4.87
C LEU A 530 -8.26 5.05 -4.18
N VAL A 531 -8.99 5.12 -3.06
CA VAL A 531 -9.47 3.92 -2.33
C VAL A 531 -10.31 3.04 -3.26
N ALA A 532 -11.26 3.63 -4.00
CA ALA A 532 -12.13 2.89 -4.91
C ALA A 532 -11.36 2.13 -6.01
N VAL A 533 -10.26 2.68 -6.52
CA VAL A 533 -9.46 2.03 -7.56
C VAL A 533 -8.47 1.00 -7.02
N THR A 534 -8.24 0.90 -5.71
CA THR A 534 -7.33 -0.12 -5.15
C THR A 534 -7.86 -1.55 -5.31
N GLY A 535 -9.19 -1.72 -5.31
CA GLY A 535 -9.86 -3.02 -5.25
C GLY A 535 -9.62 -3.81 -3.95
N GLY A 536 -9.04 -3.15 -2.93
CA GLY A 536 -8.76 -3.70 -1.60
C GLY A 536 -9.89 -3.49 -0.58
N LEU A 537 -9.62 -3.76 0.69
CA LEU A 537 -10.60 -3.50 1.76
C LEU A 537 -11.03 -2.03 1.74
N THR A 538 -12.32 -1.77 1.94
CA THR A 538 -12.90 -0.42 1.94
C THR A 538 -13.77 -0.25 3.19
N LEU A 539 -13.13 0.16 4.29
CA LEU A 539 -13.83 0.45 5.54
C LEU A 539 -14.00 1.96 5.71
N PHE A 540 -15.22 2.41 6.02
CA PHE A 540 -15.50 3.80 6.36
C PHE A 540 -15.25 4.04 7.84
N SER A 541 -14.69 5.19 8.22
CA SER A 541 -14.39 5.46 9.64
C SER A 541 -14.67 6.89 10.08
N ASP A 542 -15.72 7.48 9.51
CA ASP A 542 -16.36 8.69 10.01
C ASP A 542 -17.55 8.33 10.92
N ASN A 543 -17.98 9.23 11.80
CA ASN A 543 -19.25 9.15 12.53
C ASN A 543 -20.38 9.47 11.56
N LEU A 544 -20.90 8.43 10.91
CA LEU A 544 -21.80 8.55 9.76
C LEU A 544 -23.09 9.34 10.07
N PRO A 545 -23.74 9.17 11.25
CA PRO A 545 -24.86 10.04 11.65
C PRO A 545 -24.55 11.54 11.68
N LYS A 546 -23.28 11.92 11.89
CA LYS A 546 -22.82 13.32 11.95
C LYS A 546 -22.15 13.79 10.65
N LEU A 547 -22.02 12.92 9.67
CA LEU A 547 -21.33 13.23 8.42
C LEU A 547 -22.21 14.16 7.55
N PRO A 548 -21.65 15.25 6.99
CA PRO A 548 -22.39 16.11 6.08
C PRO A 548 -22.97 15.32 4.88
N PRO A 549 -24.24 15.54 4.49
CA PRO A 549 -24.90 14.75 3.43
C PRO A 549 -24.15 14.70 2.10
N GLU A 550 -23.46 15.77 1.73
CA GLU A 550 -22.68 15.83 0.50
C GLU A 550 -21.45 14.90 0.51
N ARG A 551 -20.95 14.52 1.70
CA ARG A 551 -19.85 13.58 1.86
C ARG A 551 -20.31 12.12 1.77
N LEU A 552 -21.55 11.83 2.20
CA LEU A 552 -22.14 10.50 2.07
C LEU A 552 -22.20 10.03 0.61
N ALA A 553 -22.51 10.94 -0.32
CA ALA A 553 -22.54 10.63 -1.74
C ALA A 553 -21.17 10.17 -2.30
N LEU A 554 -20.07 10.65 -1.73
CA LEU A 554 -18.72 10.19 -2.09
C LEU A 554 -18.54 8.72 -1.71
N LEU A 555 -18.89 8.37 -0.46
CA LEU A 555 -18.79 7.01 0.07
C LEU A 555 -19.62 6.03 -0.76
N GLN A 556 -20.87 6.37 -1.08
CA GLN A 556 -21.77 5.51 -1.85
C GLN A 556 -21.24 5.22 -3.26
N ARG A 557 -20.48 6.13 -3.89
CA ARG A 557 -19.88 5.91 -5.22
C ARG A 557 -18.63 5.02 -5.18
N THR A 558 -18.13 4.64 -4.01
CA THR A 558 -17.01 3.70 -3.84
C THR A 558 -17.45 2.25 -3.63
N LEU A 559 -18.77 2.01 -3.63
CA LEU A 559 -19.36 0.70 -3.36
C LEU A 559 -20.09 0.13 -4.59
N PRO A 560 -20.05 -1.20 -4.79
CA PRO A 560 -19.19 -2.17 -4.12
C PRO A 560 -17.71 -1.97 -4.44
N VAL A 561 -16.84 -2.56 -3.62
CA VAL A 561 -15.41 -2.66 -3.96
C VAL A 561 -15.25 -3.29 -5.34
N ALA A 562 -14.52 -2.61 -6.22
CA ALA A 562 -14.27 -3.11 -7.56
C ALA A 562 -13.54 -4.46 -7.52
N PRO A 563 -13.92 -5.45 -8.35
CA PRO A 563 -13.22 -6.74 -8.41
C PRO A 563 -11.82 -6.64 -9.03
N VAL A 564 -11.49 -5.47 -9.59
CA VAL A 564 -10.23 -5.14 -10.25
C VAL A 564 -9.47 -4.07 -9.44
N GLY A 565 -8.14 -4.15 -9.46
CA GLY A 565 -7.26 -3.18 -8.80
C GLY A 565 -6.43 -2.38 -9.79
N ALA A 566 -6.09 -1.15 -9.43
CA ALA A 566 -5.34 -0.24 -10.29
C ALA A 566 -3.87 -0.62 -10.45
N ARG A 567 -3.33 -0.26 -11.61
CA ARG A 567 -1.90 -0.12 -11.83
C ARG A 567 -1.50 1.34 -11.60
N PRO A 568 -0.62 1.64 -10.63
CA PRO A 568 0.00 2.95 -10.56
C PRO A 568 0.97 3.12 -11.74
N ILE A 569 1.05 4.33 -12.25
CA ILE A 569 1.96 4.72 -13.32
C ILE A 569 3.14 5.48 -12.71
N ASP A 570 4.32 5.31 -13.30
CA ASP A 570 5.57 5.97 -12.86
C ASP A 570 5.91 5.71 -11.38
N ALA A 571 5.55 4.52 -10.88
CA ALA A 571 5.78 4.08 -9.50
C ALA A 571 7.27 3.84 -9.16
N ALA A 572 8.18 3.97 -10.13
CA ALA A 572 9.63 3.79 -9.97
C ALA A 572 10.41 5.13 -10.08
N VAL A 573 9.74 6.27 -9.95
CA VAL A 573 10.39 7.58 -9.99
C VAL A 573 11.02 7.90 -8.63
N VAL A 574 12.31 8.24 -8.64
CA VAL A 574 13.02 8.74 -7.45
C VAL A 574 12.74 10.24 -7.32
N GLU A 575 12.17 10.65 -6.18
CA GLU A 575 12.05 12.08 -5.87
C GLU A 575 13.41 12.63 -5.41
N ARG A 576 13.68 13.90 -5.73
CA ARG A 576 14.92 14.57 -5.33
C ARG A 576 14.77 15.13 -3.92
N ASP A 577 15.60 14.67 -3.00
CA ASP A 577 15.72 15.24 -1.66
C ASP A 577 16.51 16.54 -1.73
N VAL A 578 15.81 17.67 -1.79
CA VAL A 578 16.44 19.00 -1.89
C VAL A 578 16.41 19.76 -0.58
N ALA A 579 15.56 19.38 0.39
CA ALA A 579 15.41 20.09 1.65
C ALA A 579 16.60 19.89 2.62
N PRO A 580 16.86 20.87 3.52
CA PRO A 580 16.32 22.21 3.48
C PRO A 580 16.98 23.05 2.37
N ALA A 581 16.20 23.78 1.56
CA ALA A 581 16.73 24.58 0.44
C ALA A 581 15.82 25.74 0.04
N ILE A 582 16.42 26.74 -0.61
CA ILE A 582 15.70 27.65 -1.52
C ILE A 582 15.75 27.06 -2.93
N VAL A 583 14.60 26.92 -3.57
CA VAL A 583 14.43 26.33 -4.90
C VAL A 583 13.80 27.34 -5.86
N ALA A 584 14.47 27.63 -6.98
CA ALA A 584 14.01 28.58 -8.00
C ALA A 584 14.08 27.94 -9.40
N GLY A 585 13.02 27.23 -9.81
CA GLY A 585 13.07 26.36 -10.97
C GLY A 585 14.03 25.18 -10.76
N ASP A 586 15.04 25.04 -11.61
CA ASP A 586 16.07 24.00 -11.50
C ASP A 586 17.20 24.36 -10.51
N ASP A 587 17.28 25.63 -10.09
CA ASP A 587 18.31 26.12 -9.19
C ASP A 587 17.95 25.75 -7.74
N VAL A 588 18.84 25.01 -7.09
CA VAL A 588 18.69 24.57 -5.69
C VAL A 588 19.84 25.16 -4.89
N VAL A 589 19.53 25.95 -3.87
CA VAL A 589 20.49 26.46 -2.88
C VAL A 589 20.29 25.74 -1.55
N PRO A 590 21.10 24.72 -1.23
CA PRO A 590 20.95 23.95 0.00
C PRO A 590 21.30 24.78 1.24
N LEU A 591 20.46 24.70 2.28
CA LEU A 591 20.64 25.36 3.57
C LEU A 591 21.41 24.44 4.52
N LYS A 592 22.70 24.25 4.23
CA LYS A 592 23.59 23.31 4.95
C LYS A 592 23.84 23.66 6.42
N GLY A 593 23.43 24.84 6.86
CA GLY A 593 23.71 25.35 8.19
C GLY A 593 25.03 26.11 8.29
N PRO A 594 25.52 26.36 9.52
CA PRO A 594 25.03 25.78 10.77
C PRO A 594 23.59 26.20 11.09
N TRP A 595 22.85 25.30 11.76
CA TRP A 595 21.52 25.55 12.29
C TRP A 595 21.61 25.82 13.79
N ARG A 596 21.09 26.97 14.20
CA ARG A 596 21.00 27.40 15.60
C ARG A 596 19.65 27.00 16.18
N PHE A 597 19.63 26.54 17.42
CA PHE A 597 18.42 26.05 18.08
C PHE A 597 18.22 26.64 19.48
N ARG A 598 16.96 26.83 19.86
CA ARG A 598 16.56 27.22 21.21
C ARG A 598 15.16 26.72 21.55
N THR A 599 15.01 26.09 22.70
CA THR A 599 13.71 25.73 23.28
C THR A 599 12.96 26.95 23.83
N GLY A 600 11.64 26.86 23.93
CA GLY A 600 10.78 27.95 24.37
C GLY A 600 10.22 28.75 23.19
N ASP A 601 9.45 29.78 23.49
CA ASP A 601 8.73 30.54 22.47
C ASP A 601 8.83 32.05 22.69
N ASP A 602 9.51 32.75 21.78
CA ASP A 602 9.67 34.19 21.83
C ASP A 602 9.52 34.75 20.40
N ALA A 603 8.57 35.67 20.23
CA ALA A 603 8.28 36.28 18.95
C ALA A 603 9.45 37.12 18.39
N ALA A 604 10.40 37.56 19.22
CA ALA A 604 11.61 38.24 18.78
C ALA A 604 12.51 37.34 17.92
N TYR A 605 12.42 36.01 18.08
CA TYR A 605 13.26 35.05 17.37
C TYR A 605 12.99 34.98 15.87
N ARG A 606 11.89 35.59 15.38
CA ARG A 606 11.61 35.69 13.94
C ARG A 606 12.35 36.85 13.25
N THR A 607 12.80 37.87 13.98
CA THR A 607 13.34 39.09 13.36
C THR A 607 14.71 38.83 12.73
N ARG A 608 15.03 39.56 11.66
CA ARG A 608 16.28 39.37 10.92
C ARG A 608 17.51 39.71 11.78
N GLU A 609 17.40 40.75 12.60
CA GLU A 609 18.50 41.33 13.38
C GLU A 609 18.76 40.63 14.72
N PHE A 610 17.91 39.69 15.13
CA PHE A 610 18.09 38.96 16.38
C PHE A 610 19.47 38.27 16.42
N ASP A 611 20.16 38.37 17.57
CA ASP A 611 21.46 37.74 17.78
C ASP A 611 21.30 36.31 18.32
N GLU A 612 21.58 35.33 17.46
CA GLU A 612 21.55 33.92 17.80
C GLU A 612 22.91 33.34 18.26
N ALA A 613 23.92 34.17 18.56
CA ALA A 613 25.26 33.68 18.92
C ALA A 613 25.28 32.77 20.16
N ALA A 614 24.40 33.01 21.13
CA ALA A 614 24.27 32.21 22.34
C ALA A 614 23.44 30.92 22.17
N TRP A 615 22.89 30.67 20.97
CA TRP A 615 22.08 29.47 20.70
C TRP A 615 22.97 28.27 20.40
N GLU A 616 22.53 27.10 20.86
CA GLU A 616 23.20 25.85 20.54
C GLU A 616 23.08 25.51 19.06
N THR A 617 23.92 24.61 18.57
CA THR A 617 23.81 24.07 17.21
C THR A 617 23.05 22.76 17.25
N ILE A 618 22.14 22.56 16.29
CA ILE A 618 21.40 21.31 16.15
C ILE A 618 21.60 20.76 14.73
N PRO A 619 21.74 19.44 14.54
CA PRO A 619 21.71 18.86 13.21
C PRO A 619 20.30 18.92 12.61
N VAL A 620 20.24 19.13 11.29
CA VAL A 620 19.01 19.10 10.51
C VAL A 620 19.26 18.25 9.25
N PRO A 621 18.45 17.22 8.98
CA PRO A 621 17.26 16.80 9.74
C PRO A 621 17.61 15.94 10.98
N GLN A 622 16.88 16.12 12.09
CA GLN A 622 16.88 15.21 13.24
C GLN A 622 15.66 15.45 14.16
N ARG A 623 15.22 14.43 14.90
CA ARG A 623 14.24 14.58 16.00
C ARG A 623 14.91 15.15 17.26
N TRP A 624 14.16 15.90 18.06
CA TRP A 624 14.64 16.45 19.34
C TRP A 624 15.15 15.39 20.32
N ASN A 625 14.47 14.24 20.43
CA ASN A 625 14.93 13.13 21.27
C ASN A 625 16.34 12.64 20.92
N GLU A 626 16.65 12.58 19.63
CA GLU A 626 17.93 12.11 19.11
C GLU A 626 18.99 13.22 19.16
N ALA A 627 18.57 14.48 19.13
CA ALA A 627 19.42 15.66 19.20
C ALA A 627 19.75 16.11 20.65
N GLY A 628 19.42 15.30 21.66
CA GLY A 628 19.77 15.57 23.07
C GLY A 628 18.66 16.22 23.91
N HIS A 629 17.49 16.51 23.33
CA HIS A 629 16.33 17.08 24.03
C HIS A 629 15.30 15.97 24.32
N ARG A 630 15.72 15.00 25.14
CA ARG A 630 14.87 13.88 25.51
C ARG A 630 13.64 14.33 26.28
N ASP A 631 12.48 13.79 25.93
CA ASP A 631 11.19 14.04 26.57
C ASP A 631 10.69 15.49 26.50
N TYR A 632 11.37 16.36 25.75
CA TYR A 632 10.97 17.76 25.59
C TYR A 632 9.70 17.86 24.73
N SER A 633 8.69 18.56 25.25
CA SER A 633 7.47 18.94 24.54
C SER A 633 7.29 20.46 24.65
N GLY A 634 6.80 21.08 23.57
CA GLY A 634 6.59 22.52 23.49
C GLY A 634 7.16 23.14 22.21
N PHE A 635 7.56 24.40 22.32
CA PHE A 635 8.10 25.18 21.21
C PHE A 635 9.61 25.09 21.11
N GLY A 636 10.13 25.03 19.88
CA GLY A 636 11.54 25.19 19.60
C GLY A 636 11.75 26.02 18.36
N TRP A 637 12.77 26.85 18.37
CA TRP A 637 13.11 27.74 17.27
C TRP A 637 14.41 27.34 16.62
N TYR A 638 14.39 27.35 15.30
CA TYR A 638 15.55 27.10 14.44
C TYR A 638 15.92 28.40 13.72
N ARG A 639 17.21 28.71 13.61
CA ARG A 639 17.72 29.83 12.80
C ARG A 639 18.91 29.40 11.95
N THR A 640 18.98 29.86 10.71
CA THR A 640 20.16 29.69 9.87
C THR A 640 20.37 30.90 8.96
N ARG A 641 21.64 31.22 8.69
CA ARG A 641 22.06 32.30 7.79
C ARG A 641 22.62 31.69 6.52
N PHE A 642 22.28 32.28 5.38
CA PHE A 642 22.73 31.81 4.07
C PHE A 642 22.78 32.96 3.06
N SER A 643 23.62 32.81 2.03
CA SER A 643 23.74 33.78 0.94
C SER A 643 23.12 33.22 -0.32
N LEU A 644 22.46 34.08 -1.10
CA LEU A 644 21.89 33.70 -2.40
C LEU A 644 22.73 34.28 -3.54
N PRO A 645 22.84 33.57 -4.69
CA PRO A 645 23.38 34.17 -5.90
C PRO A 645 22.49 35.34 -6.38
N PRO A 646 22.95 36.19 -7.32
CA PRO A 646 22.10 37.19 -7.97
C PRO A 646 20.86 36.56 -8.61
N LEU A 647 19.73 37.27 -8.59
CA LEU A 647 18.43 36.77 -9.06
C LEU A 647 18.46 36.37 -10.53
N VAL A 648 17.86 35.23 -10.85
CA VAL A 648 17.41 34.90 -12.21
C VAL A 648 15.92 35.29 -12.33
N PRO A 649 15.52 36.28 -13.17
CA PRO A 649 14.14 36.73 -13.23
C PRO A 649 13.16 35.65 -13.75
N ALA A 650 11.90 35.76 -13.29
CA ALA A 650 10.71 35.07 -13.81
C ALA A 650 10.45 33.60 -13.42
N ARG A 651 11.04 33.09 -12.32
CA ARG A 651 10.73 31.73 -11.81
C ARG A 651 10.04 31.76 -10.44
N PRO A 652 9.06 30.87 -10.18
CA PRO A 652 8.54 30.67 -8.83
C PRO A 652 9.65 30.22 -7.88
N VAL A 653 9.66 30.79 -6.66
CA VAL A 653 10.66 30.49 -5.62
C VAL A 653 9.98 29.78 -4.46
N TYR A 654 10.63 28.75 -3.92
CA TYR A 654 10.13 27.96 -2.81
C TYR A 654 11.18 27.80 -1.72
N LEU A 655 10.72 27.78 -0.47
CA LEU A 655 11.45 27.26 0.67
C LEU A 655 10.99 25.82 0.92
N GLU A 656 11.90 24.87 0.78
CA GLU A 656 11.66 23.46 1.14
C GLU A 656 12.33 23.16 2.48
N LEU A 657 11.56 22.65 3.45
CA LEU A 657 12.05 22.35 4.82
C LEU A 657 11.97 20.86 5.18
N GLY A 658 11.37 20.03 4.33
CA GLY A 658 11.17 18.61 4.62
C GLY A 658 9.97 18.36 5.52
N LYS A 659 10.03 17.34 6.37
CA LYS A 659 9.02 17.02 7.39
C LYS A 659 9.47 17.54 8.74
N ILE A 660 8.57 18.28 9.38
CA ILE A 660 8.67 18.82 10.73
C ILE A 660 7.69 18.04 11.61
N ALA A 661 7.82 18.12 12.93
CA ALA A 661 6.96 17.45 13.91
C ALA A 661 5.48 17.89 13.80
N ASP A 662 4.87 18.51 14.82
CA ASP A 662 3.42 18.68 14.79
C ASP A 662 3.00 19.91 13.97
N ALA A 663 3.60 21.06 14.21
CA ALA A 663 3.29 22.27 13.45
C ALA A 663 4.51 23.20 13.35
N ASP A 664 4.49 24.09 12.36
CA ASP A 664 5.55 25.05 12.14
C ASP A 664 5.08 26.37 11.53
N GLU A 665 5.80 27.45 11.83
CA GLU A 665 5.77 28.72 11.09
C GLU A 665 7.19 29.04 10.58
N ALA A 666 7.31 29.38 9.30
CA ALA A 666 8.58 29.73 8.69
C ALA A 666 8.64 31.22 8.33
N PHE A 667 9.78 31.86 8.62
CA PHE A 667 10.03 33.28 8.40
C PHE A 667 11.34 33.48 7.63
N LEU A 668 11.29 34.25 6.54
CA LEU A 668 12.47 34.70 5.80
C LEU A 668 12.66 36.19 6.00
N ASN A 669 13.83 36.58 6.50
CA ASN A 669 14.18 37.98 6.78
C ASN A 669 13.12 38.72 7.63
N GLY A 670 12.48 38.03 8.58
CA GLY A 670 11.41 38.58 9.42
C GLY A 670 10.00 38.48 8.85
N VAL A 671 9.83 38.10 7.58
CA VAL A 671 8.53 37.96 6.91
C VAL A 671 8.07 36.51 6.98
N LYS A 672 6.85 36.26 7.45
CA LYS A 672 6.27 34.91 7.47
C LYS A 672 6.00 34.45 6.04
N VAL A 673 6.57 33.30 5.65
CA VAL A 673 6.43 32.73 4.30
C VAL A 673 5.58 31.47 4.26
N GLY A 674 5.32 30.83 5.41
CA GLY A 674 4.49 29.64 5.46
C GLY A 674 4.16 29.16 6.86
N GLN A 675 3.17 28.27 6.91
CA GLN A 675 2.77 27.53 8.11
C GLN A 675 2.16 26.19 7.69
N THR A 676 2.42 25.15 8.46
CA THR A 676 1.77 23.84 8.34
C THR A 676 1.36 23.36 9.73
N GLY A 677 0.14 22.83 9.86
CA GLY A 677 -0.47 22.51 11.14
C GLY A 677 -0.95 23.76 11.90
N ASP A 678 -1.64 23.52 13.02
CA ASP A 678 -2.15 24.58 13.90
C ASP A 678 -1.35 24.59 15.20
N LEU A 679 -0.68 25.72 15.49
CA LEU A 679 -0.01 25.91 16.78
C LEU A 679 -1.06 26.03 17.91
N PRO A 680 -0.70 25.70 19.16
CA PRO A 680 -1.60 25.83 20.32
C PRO A 680 -2.27 27.23 20.37
N PRO A 681 -3.58 27.31 20.69
CA PRO A 681 -4.45 26.24 21.21
C PRO A 681 -5.14 25.38 20.12
N GLY A 682 -4.78 25.53 18.84
CA GLY A 682 -5.46 24.83 17.73
C GLY A 682 -5.12 23.34 17.59
N ASP A 683 -4.00 22.89 18.17
CA ASP A 683 -3.49 21.49 18.31
C ASP A 683 -3.81 20.52 17.16
N ARG A 684 -3.59 20.95 15.92
CA ARG A 684 -3.69 20.07 14.74
C ARG A 684 -2.31 19.77 14.17
N GLY A 685 -1.79 18.59 14.53
CA GLY A 685 -0.51 18.08 14.03
C GLY A 685 -0.55 17.67 12.56
N ALA A 686 0.56 17.90 11.86
CA ALA A 686 0.75 17.61 10.45
C ALA A 686 2.14 16.98 10.18
N SER A 687 2.58 16.08 11.05
CA SER A 687 3.93 15.50 11.01
C SER A 687 4.31 14.81 9.71
N GLN A 688 3.33 14.22 9.02
CA GLN A 688 3.56 13.56 7.73
C GLN A 688 3.60 14.51 6.52
N ALA A 689 3.20 15.78 6.69
CA ALA A 689 3.19 16.75 5.59
C ALA A 689 4.60 17.19 5.21
N TYR A 690 4.89 17.31 3.92
CA TYR A 690 6.14 17.90 3.45
C TYR A 690 5.99 19.43 3.39
N ARG A 691 6.91 20.18 3.99
CA ARG A 691 6.87 21.63 4.08
C ARG A 691 7.54 22.24 2.86
N ARG A 692 6.71 22.81 1.99
CA ARG A 692 7.13 23.53 0.78
C ARG A 692 6.34 24.83 0.69
N TYR A 693 7.00 25.94 0.97
CA TYR A 693 6.36 27.25 1.05
C TYR A 693 6.75 28.11 -0.14
N ARG A 694 5.75 28.69 -0.81
CA ARG A 694 5.99 29.67 -1.86
C ARG A 694 6.56 30.94 -1.25
N VAL A 695 7.65 31.44 -1.81
CA VAL A 695 8.35 32.64 -1.33
C VAL A 695 8.23 33.72 -2.39
N ALA A 696 7.80 34.91 -1.98
CA ALA A 696 7.81 36.08 -2.85
C ALA A 696 9.26 36.51 -3.09
N SER A 697 9.66 36.73 -4.35
CA SER A 697 11.06 36.96 -4.72
C SER A 697 11.67 38.17 -4.00
N GLU A 698 10.85 39.17 -3.67
CA GLU A 698 11.18 40.39 -2.95
C GLU A 698 11.44 40.17 -1.44
N THR A 699 11.02 39.03 -0.88
CA THR A 699 11.32 38.67 0.51
C THR A 699 12.78 38.24 0.68
N LEU A 700 13.45 37.87 -0.42
CA LEU A 700 14.83 37.40 -0.46
C LEU A 700 15.79 38.50 -0.89
N ASN A 701 16.93 38.56 -0.21
CA ASN A 701 18.07 39.40 -0.58
C ASN A 701 18.95 38.64 -1.59
N TRP A 702 18.67 38.80 -2.87
CA TRP A 702 19.43 38.16 -3.95
C TRP A 702 20.82 38.79 -4.11
N GLY A 703 21.84 37.96 -4.28
CA GLY A 703 23.23 38.41 -4.29
C GLY A 703 23.78 38.78 -2.91
N GLY A 704 23.05 38.50 -1.82
CA GLY A 704 23.45 38.84 -0.47
C GLY A 704 22.92 37.87 0.59
N ASP A 705 23.03 38.30 1.86
CA ASP A 705 22.72 37.46 3.02
C ASP A 705 21.26 37.51 3.43
N ASN A 706 20.76 36.34 3.84
CA ASN A 706 19.41 36.05 4.27
C ASN A 706 19.41 35.32 5.62
N VAL A 707 18.30 35.45 6.35
CA VAL A 707 18.05 34.74 7.60
C VAL A 707 16.75 33.96 7.46
N LEU A 708 16.80 32.66 7.77
CA LEU A 708 15.63 31.81 7.96
C LEU A 708 15.43 31.55 9.44
N ALA A 709 14.22 31.78 9.94
CA ALA A 709 13.77 31.36 11.26
C ALA A 709 12.56 30.40 11.11
N VAL A 710 12.58 29.28 11.84
CA VAL A 710 11.47 28.31 11.85
C VAL A 710 11.05 28.08 13.29
N ARG A 711 9.81 28.43 13.60
CA ARG A 711 9.15 28.14 14.88
C ARG A 711 8.47 26.79 14.76
N VAL A 712 8.80 25.85 15.65
CA VAL A 712 8.29 24.48 15.62
C VAL A 712 7.57 24.18 16.92
N PHE A 713 6.44 23.48 16.84
CA PHE A 713 5.77 22.89 17.98
C PHE A 713 5.82 21.36 17.88
N GLY A 714 6.25 20.72 18.97
CA GLY A 714 6.15 19.28 19.18
C GLY A 714 5.34 19.03 20.45
N GLY A 715 4.08 18.61 20.29
CA GLY A 715 3.13 18.42 21.38
C GLY A 715 3.33 17.10 22.13
N THR A 716 3.98 16.12 21.50
CA THR A 716 4.36 14.87 22.18
C THR A 716 5.80 14.95 22.66
N ALA A 717 6.05 14.47 23.89
CA ALA A 717 7.39 14.42 24.47
C ALA A 717 8.40 13.79 23.50
N GLY A 718 9.39 14.57 23.10
CA GLY A 718 10.48 14.12 22.23
C GLY A 718 10.17 14.00 20.74
N SER A 719 8.94 14.28 20.31
CA SER A 719 8.53 14.15 18.90
C SER A 719 8.93 15.32 18.01
N GLY A 720 9.39 16.42 18.61
CA GLY A 720 9.70 17.67 17.90
C GLY A 720 10.87 17.59 16.92
N GLY A 721 10.99 18.63 16.10
CA GLY A 721 12.13 18.88 15.20
C GLY A 721 11.86 18.77 13.71
N LEU A 722 12.83 19.22 12.91
CA LEU A 722 12.87 19.05 11.45
C LEU A 722 13.45 17.66 11.18
N TRP A 723 12.62 16.63 11.09
CA TRP A 723 13.05 15.24 11.29
C TRP A 723 13.27 14.44 10.00
N SER A 724 12.88 14.94 8.82
CA SER A 724 13.16 14.27 7.55
C SER A 724 13.24 15.27 6.40
N VAL A 725 14.04 14.99 5.38
CA VAL A 725 14.10 15.79 4.13
C VAL A 725 13.44 15.08 2.95
N HIS A 726 12.92 13.86 3.18
CA HIS A 726 12.41 13.03 2.11
C HIS A 726 11.01 13.47 1.66
N ARG A 727 10.89 13.74 0.37
CA ARG A 727 9.60 13.93 -0.30
C ARG A 727 9.16 12.55 -0.79
N ASP A 728 8.31 11.88 0.02
CA ASP A 728 7.80 10.54 -0.30
C ASP A 728 6.43 10.67 -1.00
N ALA A 729 6.32 11.32 -2.15
CA ALA A 729 5.00 11.52 -2.76
C ALA A 729 4.34 10.19 -3.21
N PRO A 730 3.01 10.07 -3.10
CA PRO A 730 2.30 8.93 -3.69
C PRO A 730 2.30 8.97 -5.22
N PRO A 731 2.05 7.84 -5.90
CA PRO A 731 1.82 7.84 -7.34
C PRO A 731 0.69 8.81 -7.73
N ARG A 732 0.94 9.61 -8.78
CA ARG A 732 -0.01 10.63 -9.27
C ARG A 732 -1.05 10.08 -10.22
N ALA A 733 -0.74 8.99 -10.92
CA ALA A 733 -1.59 8.46 -11.98
C ALA A 733 -1.85 6.96 -11.76
N TRP A 734 -3.10 6.58 -11.95
CA TRP A 734 -3.59 5.22 -11.74
C TRP A 734 -4.53 4.84 -12.87
N VAL A 735 -4.43 3.60 -13.33
CA VAL A 735 -5.33 3.06 -14.36
C VAL A 735 -5.89 1.72 -13.92
N VAL A 736 -7.20 1.59 -14.06
CA VAL A 736 -7.95 0.33 -13.91
C VAL A 736 -8.57 0.01 -15.25
N GLU A 737 -8.50 -1.25 -15.67
CA GLU A 737 -9.36 -1.76 -16.75
C GLU A 737 -10.53 -2.51 -16.12
N GLY A 738 -11.75 -2.06 -16.40
CA GLY A 738 -12.99 -2.71 -15.97
C GLY A 738 -13.43 -3.74 -16.99
N ALA A 739 -14.39 -3.37 -17.83
CA ALA A 739 -14.73 -4.13 -19.03
C ALA A 739 -13.62 -4.01 -20.09
N PRO A 740 -13.50 -4.98 -21.02
CA PRO A 740 -12.48 -4.93 -22.07
C PRO A 740 -12.53 -3.60 -22.83
N ARG A 741 -11.39 -2.91 -22.86
CA ARG A 741 -11.27 -1.57 -23.48
C ARG A 741 -12.16 -0.50 -22.83
N TRP A 742 -12.41 -0.60 -21.54
CA TRP A 742 -12.99 0.47 -20.72
C TRP A 742 -12.13 0.68 -19.49
N TRP A 743 -11.47 1.84 -19.46
CA TRP A 743 -10.53 2.19 -18.42
C TRP A 743 -11.08 3.27 -17.51
N THR A 744 -10.73 3.21 -16.23
CA THR A 744 -10.83 4.33 -15.30
C THR A 744 -9.43 4.86 -15.06
N VAL A 745 -9.21 6.16 -15.31
CA VAL A 745 -7.95 6.86 -15.08
C VAL A 745 -8.15 7.83 -13.92
N VAL A 746 -7.35 7.70 -12.86
CA VAL A 746 -7.33 8.64 -11.73
C VAL A 746 -6.02 9.38 -11.75
N LEU A 747 -6.11 10.71 -11.85
CA LEU A 747 -4.99 11.63 -11.69
C LEU A 747 -5.16 12.38 -10.37
N VAL A 748 -4.10 12.50 -9.59
CA VAL A 748 -4.07 13.22 -8.32
C VAL A 748 -2.92 14.22 -8.33
N ASN A 749 -3.22 15.46 -7.96
CA ASN A 749 -2.22 16.48 -7.70
C ASN A 749 -1.93 16.50 -6.20
N TRP A 750 -0.77 15.97 -5.79
CA TRP A 750 -0.35 15.96 -4.38
C TRP A 750 0.14 17.32 -3.86
N ASP A 751 0.34 18.29 -4.77
CA ASP A 751 0.93 19.58 -4.47
C ASP A 751 -0.13 20.65 -4.14
N ASP A 752 0.33 21.71 -3.47
CA ASP A 752 -0.48 22.89 -3.09
C ASP A 752 -0.69 23.90 -4.23
N GLU A 753 -0.16 23.61 -5.41
CA GLU A 753 -0.20 24.50 -6.59
C GLU A 753 -0.83 23.78 -7.78
N PRO A 754 -1.42 24.51 -8.74
CA PRO A 754 -1.92 23.91 -9.97
C PRO A 754 -0.82 23.16 -10.72
N LEU A 755 -1.14 21.97 -11.22
CA LEU A 755 -0.19 21.09 -11.87
C LEU A 755 -0.58 20.84 -13.33
N PRO A 756 0.13 21.45 -14.30
CA PRO A 756 0.05 21.05 -15.70
C PRO A 756 0.49 19.59 -15.84
N THR A 757 -0.39 18.75 -16.36
CA THR A 757 -0.19 17.30 -16.51
C THR A 757 -0.44 16.90 -17.95
N ALA A 758 0.49 16.11 -18.51
CA ALA A 758 0.33 15.46 -19.81
C ALA A 758 0.70 13.98 -19.68
N LEU A 759 -0.30 13.09 -19.67
CA LEU A 759 -0.10 11.66 -19.51
C LEU A 759 -0.40 10.92 -20.81
N SER A 760 0.60 10.25 -21.39
CA SER A 760 0.44 9.48 -22.62
C SER A 760 -0.56 8.34 -22.43
N LEU A 761 -1.52 8.21 -23.36
CA LEU A 761 -2.44 7.07 -23.37
C LEU A 761 -1.70 5.74 -23.61
N GLY A 762 -0.58 5.76 -24.34
CA GLY A 762 0.28 4.60 -24.53
C GLY A 762 0.90 4.10 -23.22
N ALA A 763 1.33 5.01 -22.34
CA ALA A 763 1.86 4.66 -21.01
C ALA A 763 0.78 4.03 -20.09
N LEU A 764 -0.49 4.39 -20.32
CA LEU A 764 -1.64 3.77 -19.66
C LEU A 764 -1.96 2.37 -20.20
N GLY A 765 -1.31 1.93 -21.28
CA GLY A 765 -1.59 0.66 -21.95
C GLY A 765 -2.74 0.75 -22.96
N MET A 766 -3.14 1.97 -23.37
CA MET A 766 -4.25 2.18 -24.30
C MET A 766 -3.71 2.38 -25.73
N ALA A 767 -4.12 1.50 -26.64
CA ALA A 767 -3.78 1.60 -28.07
C ALA A 767 -5.02 1.99 -28.91
N GLY A 768 -4.87 2.98 -29.78
CA GLY A 768 -5.93 3.49 -30.65
C GLY A 768 -5.66 4.91 -31.15
N ALA A 769 -6.43 5.35 -32.14
CA ALA A 769 -6.27 6.69 -32.72
C ALA A 769 -7.11 7.79 -32.02
N ARG A 770 -8.19 7.40 -31.34
CA ARG A 770 -9.12 8.33 -30.68
C ARG A 770 -9.91 7.61 -29.59
N PHE A 771 -10.12 8.31 -28.48
CA PHE A 771 -10.85 7.83 -27.31
C PHE A 771 -11.91 8.85 -26.93
N THR A 772 -13.04 8.36 -26.45
CA THR A 772 -14.07 9.17 -25.80
C THR A 772 -13.90 9.05 -24.29
N ALA A 773 -14.23 10.12 -23.57
CA ALA A 773 -13.99 10.20 -22.14
C ALA A 773 -15.12 10.90 -21.38
N TYR A 774 -15.23 10.57 -20.09
CA TYR A 774 -16.25 11.03 -19.17
C TYR A 774 -15.62 11.42 -17.83
N ASP A 775 -15.85 12.64 -17.36
CA ASP A 775 -15.46 13.06 -16.01
C ASP A 775 -16.45 12.49 -15.00
N VAL A 776 -15.97 11.53 -14.22
CA VAL A 776 -16.78 10.75 -13.29
C VAL A 776 -17.38 11.63 -12.20
N TRP A 777 -16.64 12.59 -11.66
CA TRP A 777 -17.14 13.38 -10.53
C TRP A 777 -17.94 14.60 -10.94
N ARG A 778 -17.74 15.09 -12.16
CA ARG A 778 -18.58 16.16 -12.75
C ARG A 778 -19.80 15.62 -13.48
N ASP A 779 -19.87 14.31 -13.67
CA ASP A 779 -20.91 13.59 -14.38
C ASP A 779 -21.15 14.10 -15.82
N VAL A 780 -20.07 14.48 -16.53
CA VAL A 780 -20.14 15.05 -17.89
C VAL A 780 -19.16 14.40 -18.87
N PRO A 781 -19.53 14.28 -20.17
CA PRO A 781 -18.56 13.94 -21.19
C PRO A 781 -17.50 15.04 -21.33
N VAL A 782 -16.27 14.64 -21.61
CA VAL A 782 -15.17 15.56 -21.93
C VAL A 782 -14.79 15.42 -23.41
N ALA A 783 -13.94 16.33 -23.89
CA ALA A 783 -13.46 16.26 -25.27
C ALA A 783 -12.71 14.95 -25.53
N ASP A 784 -12.87 14.41 -26.75
CA ASP A 784 -12.19 13.18 -27.15
C ASP A 784 -10.67 13.30 -27.07
N LEU A 785 -10.04 12.24 -26.56
CA LEU A 785 -8.61 12.13 -26.37
C LEU A 785 -7.97 11.46 -27.60
N LYS A 786 -6.69 11.77 -27.85
CA LYS A 786 -5.91 11.17 -28.95
C LYS A 786 -4.66 10.48 -28.43
N ASP A 787 -3.65 11.28 -28.05
CA ASP A 787 -2.32 10.77 -27.69
C ASP A 787 -2.07 10.83 -26.17
N ALA A 788 -2.69 11.78 -25.48
CA ALA A 788 -2.50 12.03 -24.07
C ALA A 788 -3.75 12.61 -23.39
N VAL A 789 -3.80 12.47 -22.06
CA VAL A 789 -4.64 13.30 -21.18
C VAL A 789 -3.84 14.55 -20.84
N THR A 790 -4.27 15.71 -21.34
CA THR A 790 -3.64 17.01 -21.06
C THR A 790 -4.60 17.87 -20.24
N VAL A 791 -4.22 18.18 -19.00
CA VAL A 791 -5.05 18.94 -18.06
C VAL A 791 -4.18 19.68 -17.05
N THR A 792 -4.63 20.84 -16.58
CA THR A 792 -4.09 21.46 -15.36
C THR A 792 -4.93 20.99 -14.19
N LEU A 793 -4.36 20.19 -13.31
CA LEU A 793 -5.03 19.74 -12.09
C LEU A 793 -5.00 20.87 -11.05
N GLU A 794 -6.14 21.11 -10.41
CA GLU A 794 -6.23 22.02 -9.26
C GLU A 794 -5.31 21.56 -8.11
N PRO A 795 -4.85 22.48 -7.24
CA PRO A 795 -4.16 22.13 -5.99
C PRO A 795 -4.91 21.06 -5.21
N ARG A 796 -4.20 20.03 -4.74
CA ARG A 796 -4.78 18.91 -3.98
C ARG A 796 -5.95 18.21 -4.69
N GLY A 797 -5.98 18.37 -6.02
CA GLY A 797 -7.05 18.02 -6.93
C GLY A 797 -7.02 16.56 -7.38
N THR A 798 -8.16 16.11 -7.90
CA THR A 798 -8.22 14.88 -8.70
C THR A 798 -9.02 15.08 -9.98
N LEU A 799 -8.61 14.38 -11.04
CA LEU A 799 -9.43 14.12 -12.22
C LEU A 799 -9.62 12.61 -12.33
N THR A 800 -10.88 12.15 -12.35
CA THR A 800 -11.22 10.74 -12.57
C THR A 800 -11.99 10.61 -13.89
N LEU A 801 -11.41 9.89 -14.85
CA LEU A 801 -11.97 9.71 -16.19
C LEU A 801 -12.36 8.27 -16.46
N GLY A 802 -13.60 8.06 -16.93
CA GLY A 802 -13.94 6.87 -17.72
C GLY A 802 -13.48 7.08 -19.16
N VAL A 803 -12.71 6.14 -19.70
CA VAL A 803 -12.10 6.25 -21.04
C VAL A 803 -12.41 5.00 -21.87
N ARG A 804 -12.88 5.18 -23.10
CA ARG A 804 -13.14 4.10 -24.06
C ARG A 804 -12.65 4.48 -25.46
N PRO A 805 -12.28 3.52 -26.32
CA PRO A 805 -11.99 3.80 -27.72
C PRO A 805 -13.23 4.40 -28.39
N ALA A 806 -13.05 5.48 -29.16
CA ALA A 806 -14.13 6.05 -29.94
C ALA A 806 -14.57 5.05 -31.02
N ALA A 807 -15.88 4.93 -31.24
CA ALA A 807 -16.45 4.02 -32.23
C ALA A 807 -17.41 4.75 -33.17
N ALA A 808 -17.61 4.19 -34.38
CA ALA A 808 -18.60 4.66 -35.35
C ALA A 808 -20.03 4.19 -35.03
N ARG A 809 -20.29 3.79 -33.78
CA ARG A 809 -21.58 3.33 -33.25
C ARG A 809 -21.82 3.97 -31.88
N PRO A 810 -23.07 4.07 -31.42
CA PRO A 810 -23.34 4.46 -30.05
C PRO A 810 -22.68 3.51 -29.04
N LEU A 811 -22.17 4.05 -27.93
CA LEU A 811 -21.62 3.27 -26.83
C LEU A 811 -21.76 4.03 -25.50
N VAL A 812 -21.87 3.31 -24.37
CA VAL A 812 -21.87 3.95 -23.04
C VAL A 812 -20.49 4.49 -22.73
N ILE A 813 -20.37 5.71 -22.21
CA ILE A 813 -19.06 6.29 -21.87
C ILE A 813 -18.90 6.60 -20.39
N GLY A 814 -20.00 6.63 -19.65
CA GLY A 814 -19.94 6.81 -18.22
C GLY A 814 -21.28 6.73 -17.52
N THR A 815 -21.22 6.59 -16.20
CA THR A 815 -22.37 6.49 -15.31
C THR A 815 -22.14 7.25 -14.00
N THR A 816 -23.23 7.65 -13.34
CA THR A 816 -23.18 8.37 -12.06
C THR A 816 -23.05 7.45 -10.84
N ARG A 817 -23.02 6.13 -11.02
CA ARG A 817 -23.17 5.16 -9.92
C ARG A 817 -21.88 4.85 -9.17
N HIS A 818 -20.79 4.61 -9.88
CA HIS A 818 -19.56 4.08 -9.29
C HIS A 818 -18.32 4.84 -9.78
N VAL A 819 -17.27 4.93 -8.96
CA VAL A 819 -16.02 5.58 -9.36
C VAL A 819 -15.30 4.78 -10.45
N VAL A 820 -15.25 3.46 -10.30
CA VAL A 820 -14.60 2.55 -11.25
C VAL A 820 -15.60 2.16 -12.34
N GLN A 821 -15.50 2.84 -13.47
CA GLN A 821 -16.42 2.76 -14.61
C GLN A 821 -16.25 1.45 -15.38
N GLY A 822 -17.36 0.82 -15.76
CA GLY A 822 -17.38 -0.41 -16.56
C GLY A 822 -16.96 -1.67 -15.81
N ALA A 823 -16.53 -1.56 -14.55
CA ALA A 823 -16.16 -2.71 -13.72
C ALA A 823 -17.31 -3.19 -12.83
N VAL A 824 -18.29 -2.32 -12.55
CA VAL A 824 -19.29 -2.52 -11.48
C VAL A 824 -20.72 -2.20 -11.93
N ASP A 825 -20.88 -1.24 -12.83
CA ASP A 825 -22.11 -0.49 -13.06
C ASP A 825 -22.85 -0.88 -14.35
N ILE A 826 -22.14 -1.36 -15.38
CA ILE A 826 -22.71 -1.78 -16.68
C ILE A 826 -22.26 -3.19 -17.04
N THR A 827 -23.21 -3.99 -17.52
CA THR A 827 -23.00 -5.33 -18.06
C THR A 827 -23.78 -5.51 -19.37
N GLU A 828 -23.42 -6.52 -20.17
CA GLU A 828 -24.18 -6.94 -21.37
C GLU A 828 -24.45 -5.84 -22.41
N GLU A 829 -23.53 -4.89 -22.59
CA GLU A 829 -23.66 -3.86 -23.64
C GLU A 829 -23.59 -4.48 -25.04
N THR A 830 -24.62 -4.24 -25.86
CA THR A 830 -24.72 -4.73 -27.23
C THR A 830 -25.27 -3.66 -28.17
N TRP A 831 -24.76 -3.62 -29.40
CA TRP A 831 -25.22 -2.74 -30.46
C TRP A 831 -25.79 -3.56 -31.62
N ASP A 832 -27.07 -3.37 -31.92
CA ASP A 832 -27.72 -3.89 -33.12
C ASP A 832 -27.72 -2.82 -34.22
N ALA A 833 -26.93 -3.05 -35.27
CA ALA A 833 -26.82 -2.13 -36.40
C ALA A 833 -28.07 -2.10 -37.29
N THR A 834 -28.81 -3.20 -37.38
CA THR A 834 -30.03 -3.33 -38.19
C THR A 834 -31.17 -2.58 -37.52
N ALA A 835 -31.39 -2.83 -36.22
CA ALA A 835 -32.40 -2.14 -35.43
C ALA A 835 -31.99 -0.70 -35.05
N ARG A 836 -30.68 -0.39 -35.13
CA ARG A 836 -30.06 0.84 -34.61
C ARG A 836 -30.38 1.05 -33.13
N THR A 837 -30.16 0.00 -32.35
CA THR A 837 -30.48 -0.01 -30.92
C THR A 837 -29.23 -0.35 -30.13
N LEU A 838 -28.93 0.46 -29.11
CA LEU A 838 -27.96 0.14 -28.06
C LEU A 838 -28.72 -0.45 -26.88
N ALA A 839 -28.38 -1.67 -26.47
CA ALA A 839 -28.94 -2.31 -25.29
C ALA A 839 -27.84 -2.52 -24.24
N ALA A 840 -28.18 -2.40 -22.96
CA ALA A 840 -27.29 -2.79 -21.87
C ALA A 840 -28.09 -3.13 -20.62
N LYS A 841 -27.39 -3.71 -19.65
CA LYS A 841 -27.90 -4.01 -18.32
C LYS A 841 -27.13 -3.21 -17.28
N SER A 842 -27.81 -2.29 -16.61
CA SER A 842 -27.25 -1.49 -15.53
C SER A 842 -27.43 -2.17 -14.18
N VAL A 843 -26.32 -2.44 -13.49
CA VAL A 843 -26.31 -3.15 -12.21
C VAL A 843 -26.92 -2.26 -11.13
N ASN A 844 -27.89 -2.78 -10.37
CA ASN A 844 -28.50 -2.05 -9.28
C ASN A 844 -27.63 -2.10 -8.03
N LEU A 845 -26.99 -0.97 -7.74
CA LEU A 845 -26.12 -0.79 -6.57
C LEU A 845 -26.87 -0.25 -5.36
N ASP A 846 -27.83 0.64 -5.59
CA ASP A 846 -28.64 1.29 -4.58
C ASP A 846 -29.88 1.98 -5.20
N ALA A 847 -30.73 2.56 -4.34
CA ALA A 847 -31.98 3.20 -4.72
C ALA A 847 -31.84 4.66 -5.21
N ARG A 848 -30.62 5.19 -5.36
CA ARG A 848 -30.40 6.59 -5.79
C ARG A 848 -30.77 6.78 -7.25
N ALA A 849 -31.01 8.03 -7.61
CA ALA A 849 -31.14 8.43 -9.01
C ALA A 849 -29.87 8.03 -9.78
N TYR A 850 -30.08 7.61 -11.02
CA TYR A 850 -29.02 7.04 -11.85
C TYR A 850 -29.05 7.63 -13.25
N ALA A 851 -27.88 7.88 -13.81
CA ALA A 851 -27.77 8.29 -15.19
C ALA A 851 -26.66 7.54 -15.94
N VAL A 852 -26.92 7.27 -17.21
CA VAL A 852 -26.00 6.67 -18.17
C VAL A 852 -25.76 7.66 -19.31
N THR A 853 -24.50 7.98 -19.56
CA THR A 853 -24.11 8.84 -20.69
C THR A 853 -23.64 7.98 -21.85
N VAL A 854 -24.20 8.23 -23.04
CA VAL A 854 -23.93 7.52 -24.29
C VAL A 854 -23.29 8.47 -25.29
N ALA A 855 -22.14 8.09 -25.84
CA ALA A 855 -21.56 8.76 -27.00
C ALA A 855 -22.38 8.43 -28.24
N VAL A 856 -22.81 9.47 -28.96
CA VAL A 856 -23.61 9.33 -30.19
C VAL A 856 -22.76 9.75 -31.38
N PRO A 857 -22.51 8.85 -32.35
CA PRO A 857 -21.70 9.18 -33.52
C PRO A 857 -22.41 10.21 -34.41
N LYS A 858 -21.62 10.96 -35.18
CA LYS A 858 -22.15 11.89 -36.19
C LYS A 858 -23.09 11.16 -37.15
N GLY A 859 -24.21 11.79 -37.51
CA GLY A 859 -25.19 11.19 -38.42
C GLY A 859 -26.31 10.41 -37.72
N MET A 860 -26.28 10.31 -36.39
CA MET A 860 -27.35 9.72 -35.57
C MET A 860 -27.90 10.72 -34.56
N ARG A 861 -29.14 10.48 -34.11
CA ARG A 861 -29.75 11.14 -32.96
C ARG A 861 -30.41 10.10 -32.05
N PRO A 862 -30.34 10.28 -30.72
CA PRO A 862 -31.05 9.40 -29.79
C PRO A 862 -32.56 9.49 -30.03
N GLY A 863 -33.23 8.34 -29.95
CA GLY A 863 -34.67 8.16 -30.05
C GLY A 863 -35.28 7.86 -28.69
N THR A 864 -36.15 6.85 -28.64
CA THR A 864 -36.82 6.42 -27.41
C THR A 864 -35.94 5.48 -26.59
N CYS A 865 -35.98 5.65 -25.27
CA CYS A 865 -35.50 4.66 -24.30
C CYS A 865 -36.66 3.73 -23.92
N LYS A 866 -36.41 2.42 -23.94
CA LYS A 866 -37.25 1.40 -23.32
C LYS A 866 -36.45 0.79 -22.19
N ALA A 867 -37.03 0.65 -21.01
CA ALA A 867 -36.38 0.04 -19.88
C ALA A 867 -37.41 -0.62 -18.97
N ASP A 868 -36.94 -1.55 -18.13
CA ASP A 868 -37.80 -2.22 -17.13
C ASP A 868 -38.40 -1.23 -16.11
N VAL A 869 -37.73 -0.09 -15.91
CA VAL A 869 -38.13 1.02 -15.03
C VAL A 869 -38.21 2.29 -15.89
N PRO A 870 -39.18 3.20 -15.66
CA PRO A 870 -39.32 4.43 -16.44
C PRO A 870 -38.00 5.21 -16.56
N CYS A 871 -37.62 5.53 -17.79
CA CYS A 871 -36.44 6.32 -18.13
C CYS A 871 -36.82 7.57 -18.91
N THR A 872 -36.03 8.64 -18.73
CA THR A 872 -36.03 9.80 -19.61
C THR A 872 -34.73 9.83 -20.43
N VAL A 873 -34.77 10.49 -21.59
CA VAL A 873 -33.59 10.70 -22.44
C VAL A 873 -33.42 12.17 -22.70
N ARG A 874 -32.25 12.70 -22.36
CA ARG A 874 -31.84 14.08 -22.65
C ARG A 874 -30.67 14.08 -23.62
N ARG A 875 -30.69 14.98 -24.60
CA ARG A 875 -29.56 15.21 -25.50
C ARG A 875 -28.74 16.39 -24.99
N LEU A 876 -27.42 16.20 -24.89
CA LEU A 876 -26.48 17.26 -24.53
C LEU A 876 -26.07 18.05 -25.78
N GLU A 877 -25.67 19.31 -25.58
CA GLU A 877 -25.12 20.16 -26.64
C GLU A 877 -23.86 19.57 -27.27
N THR A 878 -23.09 18.81 -26.48
CA THR A 878 -21.91 18.07 -26.93
C THR A 878 -22.24 16.90 -27.86
N GLY A 879 -23.52 16.63 -28.13
CA GLY A 879 -23.99 15.57 -29.02
C GLY A 879 -24.26 14.23 -28.34
N HIS A 880 -23.91 14.08 -27.06
CA HIS A 880 -24.15 12.88 -26.26
C HIS A 880 -25.64 12.74 -25.86
N ALA A 881 -26.04 11.53 -25.48
CA ALA A 881 -27.33 11.27 -24.87
C ALA A 881 -27.14 10.87 -23.40
N VAL A 882 -28.05 11.31 -22.53
CA VAL A 882 -28.11 10.90 -21.12
C VAL A 882 -29.43 10.22 -20.89
N ILE A 883 -29.39 8.98 -20.43
CA ILE A 883 -30.55 8.23 -19.97
C ILE A 883 -30.61 8.42 -18.45
N GLU A 884 -31.75 8.82 -17.92
CA GLU A 884 -31.92 9.13 -16.49
C GLU A 884 -33.06 8.30 -15.90
N TRP A 885 -32.84 7.81 -14.67
CA TRP A 885 -33.82 7.13 -13.83
C TRP A 885 -33.93 7.87 -12.50
N ALA A 886 -35.17 8.09 -12.05
CA ALA A 886 -35.43 8.66 -10.74
C ALA A 886 -34.98 7.71 -9.61
N ALA A 887 -34.81 8.26 -8.42
CA ALA A 887 -34.62 7.45 -7.22
C ALA A 887 -35.87 6.58 -6.94
N GLY A 888 -35.69 5.44 -6.26
CA GLY A 888 -36.80 4.58 -5.81
C GLY A 888 -37.14 3.39 -6.71
N GLY A 889 -36.12 2.65 -7.19
CA GLY A 889 -36.31 1.40 -7.94
C GLY A 889 -36.69 0.19 -7.07
N ASP A 890 -37.04 -0.92 -7.71
CA ASP A 890 -37.48 -2.17 -7.06
C ASP A 890 -36.33 -3.13 -6.65
N GLY A 891 -35.09 -2.63 -6.64
CA GLY A 891 -33.90 -3.41 -6.28
C GLY A 891 -33.34 -4.30 -7.41
N ARG A 892 -34.01 -4.42 -8.56
CA ARG A 892 -33.52 -5.21 -9.70
C ARG A 892 -32.58 -4.40 -10.59
N ASP A 893 -31.68 -5.11 -11.27
CA ASP A 893 -30.89 -4.54 -12.37
C ASP A 893 -31.81 -4.00 -13.47
N ILE A 894 -31.41 -2.91 -14.11
CA ILE A 894 -32.23 -2.22 -15.12
C ILE A 894 -31.76 -2.68 -16.50
N LYS A 895 -32.58 -3.45 -17.21
CA LYS A 895 -32.36 -3.65 -18.65
C LYS A 895 -32.95 -2.47 -19.40
N TRP A 896 -32.19 -1.96 -20.37
CA TRP A 896 -32.62 -0.84 -21.17
C TRP A 896 -32.11 -0.92 -22.61
N GLU A 897 -32.88 -0.29 -23.49
CA GLU A 897 -32.62 -0.16 -24.92
C GLU A 897 -32.81 1.31 -25.31
N LEU A 898 -31.84 1.88 -26.02
CA LEU A 898 -31.93 3.20 -26.63
C LEU A 898 -31.91 3.06 -28.15
N SER A 899 -32.99 3.49 -28.80
CA SER A 899 -33.07 3.51 -30.27
C SER A 899 -32.38 4.75 -30.85
N PHE A 900 -31.91 4.65 -32.10
CA PHE A 900 -31.25 5.75 -32.81
C PHE A 900 -31.83 5.98 -34.20
N LEU A 901 -32.07 7.25 -34.52
CA LEU A 901 -32.57 7.67 -35.82
C LEU A 901 -31.41 8.23 -36.66
N SER A 902 -31.42 7.95 -37.96
CA SER A 902 -30.47 8.59 -38.88
C SER A 902 -30.84 10.07 -39.06
N THR A 903 -29.82 10.93 -39.09
CA THR A 903 -29.98 12.36 -39.39
C THR A 903 -29.63 12.68 -40.84
N ALA A 904 -29.38 11.69 -41.69
CA ALA A 904 -29.20 11.90 -43.12
C ALA A 904 -30.54 12.39 -43.70
N LYS A 905 -30.55 13.62 -44.23
CA LYS A 905 -31.66 14.10 -45.05
C LYS A 905 -31.79 13.11 -46.22
N THR A 906 -32.88 12.36 -46.28
CA THR A 906 -33.43 11.89 -47.55
C THR A 906 -33.58 13.12 -48.43
N ARG A 907 -32.63 13.36 -49.34
CA ARG A 907 -32.92 14.08 -50.58
C ARG A 907 -34.02 13.25 -51.24
N LYS A 908 -35.28 13.62 -51.03
CA LYS A 908 -36.36 13.21 -51.92
C LYS A 908 -35.92 13.68 -53.30
N GLY A 909 -35.46 12.75 -54.13
CA GLY A 909 -35.36 12.98 -55.56
C GLY A 909 -36.74 13.39 -56.03
N LYS A 910 -36.86 14.62 -56.53
CA LYS A 910 -37.82 14.88 -57.58
C LYS A 910 -37.30 14.13 -58.80
N ASN A 911 -37.97 13.05 -59.15
CA ASN A 911 -38.54 12.83 -60.48
C ASN A 911 -39.45 11.61 -60.42
#